data_AF-A0A2J6RHC3-F1
#
_entry.id   AF-A0A2J6RHC3-F1
#
_cell.length_a   1.000
_cell.length_b   1.000
_cell.length_c   1.000
_cell.angle_alpha   90.00
_cell.angle_beta   90.00
_cell.angle_gamma   90.00
#
_symmetry.space_group_name_H-M   'P 1'
#
loop_
_entity.id
_entity.type
_entity.pdbx_description
1 polymer ?
#
loop_
_entity_poly.entity_id
_entity_poly.type
_entity_poly.pdbx_seq_one_letter_code
_entity_poly.pdbx_strand_id
1 'polypeptide(L)'
;MDNSKLCANCPSTFDKFGEKIDHHPDAKSLLKSAEASCPLCVVLAEGSQQLIASKSLSAKFDDLVSFQYQLRKSGLQGEVEGPLLYEFSASPKPSTPIASDPFTSFEPLSLAQLLRGIDYLMIFYVIPVPDDNASTAQKLSTDTNIDGPWKTIEYWLEQCLDSHPRCNRRRNQTWLPTRVLDVGLANKPNLHLHITNSKSPSHPYATLSHCWGKIQIEQLRTDNFDHMCNGIDPSTLTKTFQDAIYITRRLGIRFLWIDSLCIIQDSVSDWVKELSTMGEVYANGIFNIAATAASDGRLGCLFDRNPRLAQKCRVRIGEETVDFIDQWYWFNNITNAPLNTRAWVLQEELLSPRILNWERQQLSWKCSELTASEAYPDGRPYTVGESQVSIANWLDLNSDDDGIYQQALHRQGLQTESNSWWPALDFWLNLVGSYTRRSLTKETDRLVAVSALAKEVSPTMKGKYLAGLWGNIYLPFQLLWTVESETRRPRRTETYCAPSWSWASVDARVVAVNPGSVAYFDGLFRVRLLAISLDYLTEDVFGQVTGGFLKFRGWLKCLQFFDIGRLDPWCWNLNIQWSKELGFIYPDEDTRNLSLANLYLLPIGKFQYELNSGALDNNPQVRGLLLAATDEKDQYRRVGIFRTRPKFTYLFNVPLYPLSTERYYCSNCTDTIFNSDEHYHCSICDDGDFDLCQVCVDRGIHCHDNEHLMVKRLVENGEPIETAERIGPKSSRLPSGLEAVTETLANLEILVASSADGQGGESIGTGDKEGEQQDSNEEAEEAEEAEEAEQQYSDNASENEEQEQEHSDGES
;
A
#
# COMPACT_ATOMS: atom_id res chain seq x y z
N MET A 1 -30.04 -4.13 -34.03
CA MET A 1 -29.01 -3.10 -33.76
C MET A 1 -28.65 -2.47 -35.09
N ASP A 2 -28.62 -1.14 -35.16
CA ASP A 2 -28.63 -0.42 -36.43
C ASP A 2 -27.31 0.31 -36.65
N ASN A 3 -26.52 -0.16 -37.62
CA ASN A 3 -25.28 0.50 -38.05
C ASN A 3 -25.54 1.91 -38.62
N SER A 4 -26.82 2.28 -38.86
CA SER A 4 -27.21 3.65 -39.21
C SER A 4 -26.86 4.69 -38.15
N LYS A 5 -26.61 4.27 -36.89
CA LYS A 5 -26.28 5.19 -35.79
C LYS A 5 -24.79 5.50 -35.66
N LEU A 6 -23.90 4.74 -36.31
CA LEU A 6 -22.47 5.02 -36.27
C LEU A 6 -22.13 6.25 -37.10
N CYS A 7 -21.22 7.09 -36.63
CA CYS A 7 -20.70 8.18 -37.45
C CYS A 7 -19.79 7.61 -38.56
N ALA A 8 -19.52 8.38 -39.62
CA ALA A 8 -18.75 7.91 -40.77
C ALA A 8 -17.34 7.39 -40.43
N ASN A 9 -16.73 7.88 -39.35
CA ASN A 9 -15.37 7.51 -38.93
C ASN A 9 -15.33 6.32 -37.94
N CYS A 10 -16.47 5.93 -37.35
CA CYS A 10 -16.51 4.76 -36.46
C CYS A 10 -16.34 3.43 -37.21
N PRO A 11 -16.95 3.18 -38.39
CA PRO A 11 -16.71 1.95 -39.15
C PRO A 11 -15.26 1.82 -39.63
N SER A 12 -14.64 2.92 -40.08
CA SER A 12 -13.22 2.93 -40.51
C SER A 12 -12.23 2.65 -39.38
N THR A 13 -12.72 2.54 -38.14
CA THR A 13 -11.93 2.15 -36.97
C THR A 13 -11.15 0.87 -37.17
N PHE A 14 -11.74 -0.12 -37.83
CA PHE A 14 -11.24 -1.50 -37.80
C PHE A 14 -10.47 -1.94 -39.04
N ASP A 15 -10.41 -1.08 -40.05
CA ASP A 15 -9.77 -1.42 -41.34
C ASP A 15 -8.25 -1.19 -41.33
N LYS A 16 -7.71 -0.56 -40.28
CA LYS A 16 -6.33 -0.03 -40.26
C LYS A 16 -5.62 -0.32 -38.93
N PHE A 17 -5.09 -1.54 -38.82
CA PHE A 17 -4.35 -1.99 -37.64
C PHE A 17 -2.99 -1.27 -37.51
N GLY A 18 -2.66 -0.78 -36.32
CA GLY A 18 -1.37 -0.14 -36.02
C GLY A 18 -1.19 1.29 -36.54
N GLU A 19 -2.15 1.87 -37.26
CA GLU A 19 -2.10 3.27 -37.73
C GLU A 19 -2.81 4.22 -36.76
N LYS A 20 -2.25 5.43 -36.53
CA LYS A 20 -2.95 6.50 -35.80
C LYS A 20 -3.86 7.25 -36.78
N ILE A 21 -5.15 7.31 -36.49
CA ILE A 21 -6.17 7.81 -37.41
C ILE A 21 -7.02 8.88 -36.73
N ASP A 22 -7.34 9.94 -37.46
CA ASP A 22 -8.24 10.99 -37.00
C ASP A 22 -9.68 10.47 -36.92
N HIS A 23 -10.27 10.51 -35.72
CA HIS A 23 -11.67 10.19 -35.49
C HIS A 23 -12.56 11.44 -35.59
N HIS A 24 -12.16 12.52 -34.93
CA HIS A 24 -12.87 13.81 -34.96
C HIS A 24 -11.85 14.96 -34.95
N PRO A 25 -12.06 16.03 -35.75
CA PRO A 25 -11.16 17.17 -35.78
C PRO A 25 -11.29 18.08 -34.55
N ASP A 26 -12.40 18.01 -33.81
CA ASP A 26 -12.67 18.88 -32.66
C ASP A 26 -13.76 18.30 -31.74
N ALA A 27 -13.83 18.85 -30.52
CA ALA A 27 -14.77 18.43 -29.48
C ALA A 27 -16.23 18.57 -29.91
N LYS A 28 -16.54 19.62 -30.68
CA LYS A 28 -17.89 19.92 -31.16
C LYS A 28 -18.40 18.86 -32.14
N SER A 29 -17.56 18.40 -33.06
CA SER A 29 -17.90 17.36 -34.03
C SER A 29 -18.09 15.99 -33.38
N LEU A 30 -17.32 15.69 -32.33
CA LEU A 30 -17.48 14.49 -31.51
C LEU A 30 -18.81 14.53 -30.75
N LEU A 31 -19.12 15.64 -30.05
CA LEU A 31 -20.38 15.82 -29.33
C LEU A 31 -21.59 15.72 -30.26
N LYS A 32 -21.54 16.33 -31.44
CA LYS A 32 -22.62 16.21 -32.44
C LYS A 32 -22.90 14.76 -32.82
N SER A 33 -21.85 13.94 -32.92
CA SER A 33 -21.98 12.51 -33.24
C SER A 33 -22.51 11.71 -32.06
N ALA A 34 -22.12 12.07 -30.84
CA ALA A 34 -22.67 11.52 -29.60
C ALA A 34 -24.18 11.85 -29.43
N GLU A 35 -24.58 13.10 -29.71
CA GLU A 35 -25.98 13.55 -29.70
C GLU A 35 -26.82 12.81 -30.76
N ALA A 36 -26.24 12.54 -31.92
CA ALA A 36 -26.81 11.67 -32.95
C ALA A 36 -26.89 10.18 -32.54
N SER A 37 -26.52 9.85 -31.31
CA SER A 37 -26.59 8.51 -30.70
C SER A 37 -25.63 7.49 -31.30
N CYS A 38 -24.46 7.92 -31.79
CA CYS A 38 -23.36 7.01 -32.07
C CYS A 38 -22.82 6.44 -30.75
N PRO A 39 -22.92 5.11 -30.50
CA PRO A 39 -22.57 4.52 -29.21
C PRO A 39 -21.11 4.75 -28.83
N LEU A 40 -20.17 4.59 -29.77
CA LEU A 40 -18.76 4.82 -29.51
C LEU A 40 -18.47 6.29 -29.21
N CYS A 41 -19.01 7.22 -30.02
CA CYS A 41 -18.81 8.67 -29.77
C CYS A 41 -19.37 9.13 -28.43
N VAL A 42 -20.48 8.54 -27.94
CA VAL A 42 -21.01 8.86 -26.60
C VAL A 42 -19.98 8.51 -25.53
N VAL A 43 -19.44 7.28 -25.56
CA VAL A 43 -18.42 6.85 -24.60
C VAL A 43 -17.15 7.68 -24.72
N LEU A 44 -16.70 7.98 -25.94
CA LEU A 44 -15.50 8.78 -26.19
C LEU A 44 -15.63 10.22 -25.68
N ALA A 45 -16.75 10.89 -25.94
CA ALA A 45 -16.99 12.26 -25.51
C ALA A 45 -17.04 12.36 -23.99
N GLU A 46 -17.81 11.49 -23.36
CA GLU A 46 -18.06 11.51 -21.91
C GLU A 46 -16.83 11.07 -21.12
N GLY A 47 -16.15 10.00 -21.55
CA GLY A 47 -14.89 9.57 -20.94
C GLY A 47 -13.82 10.66 -21.01
N SER A 48 -13.73 11.38 -22.12
CA SER A 48 -12.82 12.53 -22.26
C SER A 48 -13.17 13.66 -21.28
N GLN A 49 -14.46 14.01 -21.14
CA GLN A 49 -14.90 15.03 -20.19
C GLN A 49 -14.61 14.64 -18.73
N GLN A 50 -14.83 13.36 -18.36
CA GLN A 50 -14.53 12.84 -17.03
C GLN A 50 -13.03 12.85 -16.73
N LEU A 51 -12.18 12.47 -17.69
CA LEU A 51 -10.73 12.51 -17.57
C LEU A 51 -10.20 13.93 -17.37
N ILE A 52 -10.78 14.92 -18.05
CA ILE A 52 -10.42 16.33 -17.87
C ILE A 52 -10.81 16.81 -16.47
N ALA A 53 -12.03 16.50 -16.03
CA ALA A 53 -12.53 16.89 -14.72
C ALA A 53 -11.70 16.28 -13.58
N SER A 54 -11.33 15.00 -13.69
CA SER A 54 -10.56 14.29 -12.65
C SER A 54 -9.12 14.78 -12.50
N LYS A 55 -8.46 15.20 -13.58
CA LYS A 55 -7.07 15.68 -13.54
C LYS A 55 -6.92 17.13 -13.05
N SER A 56 -8.01 17.82 -12.68
CA SER A 56 -8.00 19.23 -12.24
C SER A 56 -7.19 20.15 -13.16
N LEU A 57 -7.18 19.86 -14.47
CA LEU A 57 -6.40 20.58 -15.46
C LEU A 57 -7.09 21.89 -15.84
N SER A 58 -6.32 22.89 -16.26
CA SER A 58 -6.86 24.17 -16.75
C SER A 58 -7.55 24.06 -18.12
N ALA A 59 -7.33 22.97 -18.85
CA ALA A 59 -7.89 22.75 -20.18
C ALA A 59 -9.37 22.36 -20.09
N LYS A 60 -10.22 22.99 -20.88
CA LYS A 60 -11.63 22.58 -21.04
C LYS A 60 -11.74 21.58 -22.16
N PHE A 61 -12.78 20.75 -22.12
CA PHE A 61 -13.08 19.81 -23.21
C PHE A 61 -13.19 20.49 -24.58
N ASP A 62 -13.75 21.70 -24.61
CA ASP A 62 -13.88 22.50 -25.83
C ASP A 62 -12.54 23.00 -26.39
N ASP A 63 -11.45 22.95 -25.62
CA ASP A 63 -10.10 23.37 -26.06
C ASP A 63 -9.35 22.26 -26.83
N LEU A 64 -9.94 21.07 -26.94
CA LEU A 64 -9.37 19.92 -27.65
C LEU A 64 -9.64 20.02 -29.16
N VAL A 65 -8.57 19.87 -29.94
CA VAL A 65 -8.56 20.10 -31.40
C VAL A 65 -8.06 18.90 -32.20
N SER A 66 -7.91 17.75 -31.55
CA SER A 66 -7.53 16.50 -32.20
C SER A 66 -8.09 15.34 -31.39
N PHE A 67 -8.80 14.43 -32.05
CA PHE A 67 -9.28 13.18 -31.47
C PHE A 67 -8.89 12.06 -32.42
N GLN A 68 -7.93 11.25 -32.00
CA GLN A 68 -7.30 10.21 -32.80
C GLN A 68 -7.45 8.86 -32.11
N TYR A 69 -7.42 7.77 -32.87
CA TYR A 69 -7.34 6.44 -32.30
C TYR A 69 -6.28 5.59 -32.98
N GLN A 70 -5.88 4.50 -32.32
CA GLN A 70 -5.04 3.46 -32.88
C GLN A 70 -5.50 2.09 -32.36
N LEU A 71 -5.52 1.09 -33.25
CA LEU A 71 -5.74 -0.30 -32.86
C LEU A 71 -4.41 -1.02 -32.65
N ARG A 72 -4.27 -1.74 -31.54
CA ARG A 72 -3.09 -2.55 -31.20
C ARG A 72 -3.51 -3.89 -30.60
N LYS A 73 -2.62 -4.88 -30.60
CA LYS A 73 -2.79 -6.07 -29.77
C LYS A 73 -2.05 -5.86 -28.45
N SER A 74 -2.63 -6.29 -27.35
CA SER A 74 -1.92 -6.36 -26.07
C SER A 74 -0.79 -7.39 -26.20
N GLY A 75 0.45 -7.02 -25.89
CA GLY A 75 1.59 -7.94 -25.95
C GLY A 75 2.90 -7.20 -25.75
N LEU A 76 3.75 -7.69 -24.85
CA LEU A 76 5.18 -7.43 -24.89
C LEU A 76 5.68 -8.00 -26.21
N GLN A 77 6.45 -7.22 -26.98
CA GLN A 77 6.92 -7.57 -28.33
C GLN A 77 7.44 -9.03 -28.38
N GLY A 78 6.65 -9.97 -28.92
CA GLY A 78 7.10 -11.36 -29.08
C GLY A 78 6.03 -12.43 -29.19
N GLU A 79 4.85 -12.27 -28.57
CA GLU A 79 3.77 -13.29 -28.61
C GLU A 79 2.46 -12.73 -29.19
N VAL A 80 1.78 -13.53 -30.02
CA VAL A 80 0.78 -13.07 -31.02
C VAL A 80 -0.68 -13.09 -30.52
N GLU A 81 -0.95 -13.38 -29.24
CA GLU A 81 -2.32 -13.72 -28.77
C GLU A 81 -2.91 -12.87 -27.63
N GLY A 82 -2.53 -11.60 -27.47
CA GLY A 82 -3.29 -10.70 -26.58
C GLY A 82 -4.52 -10.05 -27.24
N PRO A 83 -5.47 -9.54 -26.43
CA PRO A 83 -6.71 -8.93 -26.91
C PRO A 83 -6.44 -7.69 -27.76
N LEU A 84 -7.40 -7.38 -28.64
CA LEU A 84 -7.39 -6.15 -29.41
C LEU A 84 -7.69 -4.96 -28.48
N LEU A 85 -6.84 -3.94 -28.53
CA LEU A 85 -6.91 -2.68 -27.81
C LEU A 85 -7.25 -1.56 -28.79
N TYR A 86 -8.23 -0.74 -28.42
CA TYR A 86 -8.51 0.55 -29.04
C TYR A 86 -7.99 1.66 -28.13
N GLU A 87 -6.92 2.31 -28.55
CA GLU A 87 -6.30 3.45 -27.86
C GLU A 87 -6.85 4.74 -28.45
N PHE A 88 -7.65 5.46 -27.68
CA PHE A 88 -8.18 6.78 -28.04
C PHE A 88 -7.34 7.88 -27.42
N SER A 89 -6.88 8.83 -28.21
CA SER A 89 -6.14 10.01 -27.77
C SER A 89 -6.88 11.29 -28.12
N ALA A 90 -7.02 12.22 -27.18
CA ALA A 90 -7.46 13.58 -27.48
C ALA A 90 -6.36 14.59 -27.11
N SER A 91 -6.14 15.64 -27.91
CA SER A 91 -5.01 16.56 -27.68
C SER A 91 -5.47 18.02 -27.63
N PRO A 92 -4.91 18.83 -26.70
CA PRO A 92 -5.14 20.28 -26.70
C PRO A 92 -4.42 20.95 -27.88
N LYS A 93 -4.86 22.17 -28.25
CA LYS A 93 -4.20 22.97 -29.28
C LYS A 93 -2.74 23.23 -28.89
N PRO A 94 -1.73 22.96 -29.74
CA PRO A 94 -0.34 23.20 -29.39
C PRO A 94 -0.15 24.69 -29.11
N SER A 95 0.15 25.05 -27.86
CA SER A 95 0.64 26.39 -27.53
C SER A 95 2.06 26.50 -28.07
N THR A 96 2.29 27.39 -29.04
CA THR A 96 3.58 27.84 -29.62
C THR A 96 4.78 26.90 -29.48
N PRO A 97 5.40 26.41 -30.58
CA PRO A 97 6.58 25.56 -30.48
C PRO A 97 7.67 26.30 -29.70
N ILE A 98 8.09 25.72 -28.57
CA ILE A 98 9.33 26.13 -27.90
C ILE A 98 10.43 25.85 -28.91
N ALA A 99 11.13 26.90 -29.34
CA ALA A 99 12.22 26.79 -30.29
C ALA A 99 13.18 25.71 -29.81
N SER A 100 13.40 24.69 -30.66
CA SER A 100 14.44 23.69 -30.46
C SER A 100 15.79 24.39 -30.54
N ASP A 101 16.40 24.69 -29.40
CA ASP A 101 17.82 25.00 -29.33
C ASP A 101 18.60 23.69 -29.57
N PRO A 102 19.44 23.57 -30.61
CA PRO A 102 20.14 22.33 -30.94
C PRO A 102 21.21 21.90 -29.94
N PHE A 103 21.42 22.61 -28.83
CA PHE A 103 22.54 22.36 -27.90
C PHE A 103 22.19 22.13 -26.42
N THR A 104 20.95 21.84 -26.05
CA THR A 104 20.60 21.38 -24.69
C THR A 104 20.23 19.89 -24.67
N SER A 105 21.26 19.04 -24.56
CA SER A 105 21.11 17.62 -24.33
C SER A 105 20.92 17.32 -22.83
N PHE A 106 19.79 16.68 -22.51
CA PHE A 106 19.45 16.05 -21.21
C PHE A 106 19.20 16.96 -19.99
N GLU A 107 18.25 17.91 -20.08
CA GLU A 107 17.50 18.33 -18.89
C GLU A 107 16.19 17.53 -18.78
N PRO A 108 15.83 16.99 -17.59
CA PRO A 108 14.53 16.36 -17.40
C PRO A 108 13.44 17.43 -17.43
N LEU A 109 12.53 17.32 -18.40
CA LEU A 109 11.29 18.12 -18.44
C LEU A 109 10.57 17.99 -17.09
N SER A 110 10.18 19.11 -16.48
CA SER A 110 9.33 19.07 -15.29
C SER A 110 8.02 18.31 -15.61
N LEU A 111 7.46 17.59 -14.63
CA LEU A 111 6.19 16.87 -14.81
C LEU A 111 5.09 17.81 -15.33
N ALA A 112 5.10 19.09 -14.93
CA ALA A 112 4.19 20.12 -15.45
C ALA A 112 4.40 20.47 -16.94
N GLN A 113 5.62 20.34 -17.48
CA GLN A 113 5.91 20.50 -18.91
C GLN A 113 5.59 19.23 -19.69
N LEU A 114 5.78 18.05 -19.10
CA LEU A 114 5.29 16.78 -19.64
C LEU A 114 3.75 16.77 -19.72
N LEU A 115 3.06 17.24 -18.67
CA LEU A 115 1.60 17.36 -18.56
C LEU A 115 0.98 18.36 -19.55
N ARG A 116 1.70 19.40 -19.97
CA ARG A 116 1.22 20.41 -20.94
C ARG A 116 1.16 19.90 -22.39
N GLY A 117 1.66 18.70 -22.67
CA GLY A 117 1.58 18.05 -23.99
C GLY A 117 0.91 16.67 -23.98
N ILE A 118 0.17 16.32 -22.92
CA ILE A 118 -0.40 14.96 -22.79
C ILE A 118 -1.68 14.84 -23.63
N ASP A 119 -1.60 13.94 -24.61
CA ASP A 119 -2.76 13.30 -25.23
C ASP A 119 -3.59 12.59 -24.13
N TYR A 120 -4.86 12.97 -23.97
CA TYR A 120 -5.84 12.26 -23.13
C TYR A 120 -6.05 10.86 -23.69
N LEU A 121 -5.45 9.85 -23.05
CA LEU A 121 -5.51 8.47 -23.49
C LEU A 121 -6.63 7.71 -22.79
N MET A 122 -7.49 7.05 -23.57
CA MET A 122 -8.42 6.03 -23.11
C MET A 122 -8.11 4.72 -23.84
N ILE A 123 -8.26 3.59 -23.16
CA ILE A 123 -7.96 2.29 -23.73
C ILE A 123 -9.18 1.40 -23.55
N PHE A 124 -9.65 0.80 -24.64
CA PHE A 124 -10.75 -0.14 -24.64
C PHE A 124 -10.28 -1.52 -25.10
N TYR A 125 -10.70 -2.56 -24.40
CA TYR A 125 -10.68 -3.90 -24.97
C TYR A 125 -11.79 -4.03 -26.00
N VAL A 126 -11.46 -4.58 -27.16
CA VAL A 126 -12.44 -4.93 -28.20
C VAL A 126 -12.62 -6.44 -28.18
N ILE A 127 -13.82 -6.89 -27.78
CA ILE A 127 -14.10 -8.29 -27.52
C ILE A 127 -15.21 -8.79 -28.45
N PRO A 128 -14.98 -9.85 -29.23
CA PRO A 128 -16.02 -10.47 -30.05
C PRO A 128 -17.18 -10.99 -29.19
N VAL A 129 -18.40 -10.75 -29.64
CA VAL A 129 -19.63 -11.22 -29.01
C VAL A 129 -20.15 -12.40 -29.83
N PRO A 130 -20.38 -13.58 -29.22
CA PRO A 130 -21.01 -14.71 -29.91
C PRO A 130 -22.36 -14.33 -30.51
N ASP A 131 -22.69 -14.86 -31.69
CA ASP A 131 -23.90 -14.50 -32.45
C ASP A 131 -25.19 -14.66 -31.65
N ASP A 132 -25.28 -15.69 -30.81
CA ASP A 132 -26.43 -15.97 -29.94
C ASP A 132 -26.70 -14.84 -28.92
N ASN A 133 -25.65 -14.08 -28.57
CA ASN A 133 -25.69 -12.96 -27.63
C ASN A 133 -25.66 -11.59 -28.33
N ALA A 134 -25.59 -11.52 -29.65
CA ALA A 134 -25.43 -10.28 -30.39
C ALA A 134 -26.62 -9.31 -30.23
N SER A 135 -27.83 -9.84 -29.99
CA SER A 135 -29.08 -9.06 -29.90
C SER A 135 -29.47 -8.61 -28.47
N THR A 136 -28.84 -9.15 -27.43
CA THR A 136 -29.30 -9.13 -26.02
C THR A 136 -28.51 -8.19 -25.11
N ALA A 137 -28.07 -7.02 -25.60
CA ALA A 137 -27.55 -6.01 -24.69
C ALA A 137 -28.70 -5.46 -23.82
N GLN A 138 -28.84 -5.95 -22.59
CA GLN A 138 -29.86 -5.49 -21.65
C GLN A 138 -29.76 -3.97 -21.48
N LYS A 139 -30.89 -3.28 -21.64
CA LYS A 139 -30.93 -1.83 -21.51
C LYS A 139 -30.92 -1.46 -20.04
N LEU A 140 -29.90 -0.71 -19.64
CA LEU A 140 -29.84 -0.14 -18.29
C LEU A 140 -30.99 0.87 -18.11
N SER A 141 -31.54 0.88 -16.90
CA SER A 141 -32.56 1.83 -16.49
C SER A 141 -31.99 3.23 -16.29
N THR A 142 -32.87 4.24 -16.29
CA THR A 142 -32.51 5.63 -15.97
C THR A 142 -32.42 5.92 -14.47
N ASP A 143 -32.72 4.94 -13.62
CA ASP A 143 -32.74 5.05 -12.16
C ASP A 143 -32.23 3.74 -11.57
N THR A 144 -31.40 3.80 -10.54
CA THR A 144 -30.90 2.63 -9.81
C THR A 144 -31.93 2.02 -8.86
N ASN A 145 -33.02 2.72 -8.53
CA ASN A 145 -34.08 2.27 -7.62
C ASN A 145 -35.35 1.81 -8.34
N ILE A 146 -35.21 1.03 -9.41
CA ILE A 146 -36.35 0.39 -10.08
C ILE A 146 -36.13 -1.12 -10.23
N ASP A 147 -37.17 -1.86 -10.62
CA ASP A 147 -37.17 -3.34 -10.59
C ASP A 147 -36.01 -4.00 -11.34
N GLY A 148 -35.49 -3.39 -12.41
CA GLY A 148 -34.37 -3.94 -13.19
C GLY A 148 -33.09 -4.13 -12.35
N PRO A 149 -32.50 -3.04 -11.83
CA PRO A 149 -31.36 -3.10 -10.90
C PRO A 149 -31.57 -4.05 -9.71
N TRP A 150 -32.75 -4.05 -9.09
CA TRP A 150 -33.05 -4.93 -7.96
C TRP A 150 -32.97 -6.41 -8.31
N LYS A 151 -33.50 -6.82 -9.47
CA LYS A 151 -33.35 -8.20 -9.96
C LYS A 151 -31.90 -8.60 -10.16
N THR A 152 -31.06 -7.67 -10.61
CA THR A 152 -29.62 -7.92 -10.78
C THR A 152 -28.93 -8.10 -9.42
N ILE A 153 -29.27 -7.29 -8.41
CA ILE A 153 -28.75 -7.45 -7.05
C ILE A 153 -29.16 -8.80 -6.46
N GLU A 154 -30.45 -9.15 -6.56
CA GLU A 154 -31.00 -10.42 -6.08
C GLU A 154 -30.30 -11.60 -6.75
N TYR A 155 -30.14 -11.55 -8.09
CA TYR A 155 -29.39 -12.55 -8.84
C TYR A 155 -27.95 -12.72 -8.31
N TRP A 156 -27.18 -11.65 -8.16
CA TRP A 156 -25.81 -11.75 -7.66
C TRP A 156 -25.72 -12.30 -6.25
N LEU A 157 -26.61 -11.86 -5.35
CA LEU A 157 -26.62 -12.31 -3.97
C LEU A 157 -27.01 -13.79 -3.88
N GLU A 158 -28.05 -14.23 -4.58
CA GLU A 158 -28.48 -15.63 -4.65
C GLU A 158 -27.38 -16.51 -5.23
N GLN A 159 -26.84 -16.16 -6.41
CA GLN A 159 -25.76 -16.92 -7.04
C GLN A 159 -24.56 -17.07 -6.10
N CYS A 160 -24.15 -15.98 -5.44
CA CYS A 160 -23.00 -16.03 -4.55
C CYS A 160 -23.26 -16.78 -3.23
N LEU A 161 -24.49 -16.75 -2.71
CA LEU A 161 -24.85 -17.53 -1.51
C LEU A 161 -24.94 -19.02 -1.83
N ASP A 162 -25.45 -19.40 -3.00
CA ASP A 162 -25.72 -20.79 -3.35
C ASP A 162 -24.51 -21.51 -3.96
N SER A 163 -23.68 -20.80 -4.73
CA SER A 163 -22.69 -21.44 -5.62
C SER A 163 -21.23 -21.03 -5.42
N HIS A 164 -20.91 -19.99 -4.62
CA HIS A 164 -19.54 -19.51 -4.43
C HIS A 164 -18.94 -20.00 -3.09
N PRO A 165 -18.27 -21.18 -3.04
CA PRO A 165 -17.73 -21.75 -1.80
C PRO A 165 -16.71 -20.85 -1.09
N ARG A 166 -15.85 -20.12 -1.82
CA ARG A 166 -14.84 -19.23 -1.24
C ARG A 166 -15.48 -18.05 -0.51
N CYS A 167 -16.67 -17.62 -0.95
CA CYS A 167 -17.41 -16.53 -0.32
C CYS A 167 -18.14 -16.98 0.96
N ASN A 168 -18.44 -18.29 1.09
CA ASN A 168 -19.24 -18.82 2.18
C ASN A 168 -18.42 -19.50 3.29
N ARG A 169 -17.20 -19.96 2.99
CA ARG A 169 -16.37 -20.75 3.92
C ARG A 169 -15.98 -20.00 5.19
N ARG A 170 -15.79 -18.68 5.12
CA ARG A 170 -15.19 -17.87 6.20
C ARG A 170 -16.18 -17.20 7.15
N ARG A 171 -17.47 -17.20 6.81
CA ARG A 171 -18.47 -16.47 7.58
C ARG A 171 -18.91 -17.28 8.80
N ASN A 172 -18.69 -16.76 10.00
CA ASN A 172 -19.36 -17.25 11.20
C ASN A 172 -20.77 -16.66 11.25
N GLN A 173 -21.77 -17.45 10.82
CA GLN A 173 -23.17 -17.01 10.72
C GLN A 173 -23.83 -16.72 12.07
N THR A 174 -23.21 -17.14 13.18
CA THR A 174 -23.73 -16.94 14.54
C THR A 174 -23.11 -15.75 15.25
N TRP A 175 -22.01 -15.22 14.71
CA TRP A 175 -21.32 -14.08 15.27
C TRP A 175 -22.05 -12.78 14.90
N LEU A 176 -22.15 -11.86 15.86
CA LEU A 176 -22.71 -10.53 15.68
C LEU A 176 -21.79 -9.48 16.34
N PRO A 177 -21.71 -8.27 15.79
CA PRO A 177 -21.06 -7.14 16.46
C PRO A 177 -21.72 -6.83 17.81
N THR A 178 -21.03 -6.15 18.72
CA THR A 178 -21.60 -5.73 20.03
C THR A 178 -22.92 -4.98 19.89
N ARG A 179 -23.04 -4.17 18.83
CA ARG A 179 -24.23 -3.38 18.52
C ARG A 179 -24.53 -3.41 17.02
N VAL A 180 -25.80 -3.46 16.68
CA VAL A 180 -26.30 -3.34 15.30
C VAL A 180 -27.56 -2.49 15.27
N LEU A 181 -27.86 -1.82 14.17
CA LEU A 181 -29.17 -1.22 13.95
C LEU A 181 -30.17 -2.32 13.57
N ASP A 182 -31.20 -2.52 14.39
CA ASP A 182 -32.38 -3.24 13.96
C ASP A 182 -33.21 -2.29 13.12
N VAL A 183 -33.24 -2.56 11.81
CA VAL A 183 -34.05 -1.81 10.85
C VAL A 183 -35.42 -2.46 10.64
N GLY A 184 -35.70 -3.62 11.24
CA GLY A 184 -36.92 -4.37 10.97
C GLY A 184 -37.00 -4.85 9.52
N LEU A 185 -38.21 -5.14 9.04
CA LEU A 185 -38.45 -5.58 7.66
C LEU A 185 -39.32 -4.56 6.92
N ALA A 186 -39.38 -4.65 5.59
CA ALA A 186 -40.14 -3.71 4.77
C ALA A 186 -41.62 -3.58 5.18
N ASN A 187 -42.25 -4.67 5.64
CA ASN A 187 -43.64 -4.72 6.10
C ASN A 187 -43.81 -4.40 7.60
N LYS A 188 -42.72 -4.36 8.37
CA LYS A 188 -42.70 -4.10 9.80
C LYS A 188 -41.43 -3.30 10.16
N PRO A 189 -41.38 -2.01 9.79
CA PRO A 189 -40.24 -1.17 10.08
C PRO A 189 -40.12 -0.99 11.59
N ASN A 190 -38.91 -1.12 12.09
CA ASN A 190 -38.53 -0.86 13.47
C ASN A 190 -37.12 -0.30 13.38
N LEU A 191 -36.82 0.90 13.87
CA LEU A 191 -35.46 1.46 13.76
C LEU A 191 -34.95 1.83 15.15
N HIS A 192 -33.98 1.07 15.64
CA HIS A 192 -33.30 1.34 16.91
C HIS A 192 -31.94 0.64 16.95
N LEU A 193 -31.08 1.08 17.85
CA LEU A 193 -29.83 0.41 18.18
C LEU A 193 -30.10 -0.81 19.06
N HIS A 194 -29.70 -1.98 18.60
CA HIS A 194 -29.83 -3.25 19.29
C HIS A 194 -28.47 -3.69 19.85
N ILE A 195 -28.41 -3.89 21.18
CA ILE A 195 -27.25 -4.48 21.87
C ILE A 195 -27.34 -5.99 21.76
N THR A 196 -26.31 -6.61 21.18
CA THR A 196 -26.29 -8.05 20.94
C THR A 196 -25.92 -8.81 22.21
N ASN A 197 -26.45 -10.02 22.34
CA ASN A 197 -26.15 -10.93 23.44
C ASN A 197 -26.33 -12.39 22.98
N SER A 198 -26.04 -13.35 23.87
CA SER A 198 -26.16 -14.79 23.57
C SER A 198 -27.58 -15.26 23.20
N LYS A 199 -28.62 -14.44 23.44
CA LYS A 199 -30.01 -14.70 23.04
C LYS A 199 -30.42 -13.93 21.79
N SER A 200 -29.54 -13.13 21.20
CA SER A 200 -29.85 -12.39 19.97
C SER A 200 -30.23 -13.36 18.86
N PRO A 201 -31.25 -13.04 18.06
CA PRO A 201 -31.73 -13.96 17.05
C PRO A 201 -30.69 -14.06 15.94
N SER A 202 -30.41 -15.29 15.49
CA SER A 202 -29.48 -15.59 14.39
C SER A 202 -30.03 -15.06 13.05
N HIS A 203 -29.98 -13.74 12.86
CA HIS A 203 -30.27 -13.10 11.59
C HIS A 203 -28.97 -12.55 10.99
N PRO A 204 -28.78 -12.67 9.67
CA PRO A 204 -27.69 -11.99 9.00
C PRO A 204 -27.82 -10.47 9.15
N TYR A 205 -26.68 -9.79 9.10
CA TYR A 205 -26.60 -8.33 9.05
C TYR A 205 -25.82 -7.88 7.82
N ALA A 206 -26.16 -6.70 7.30
CA ALA A 206 -25.37 -5.99 6.29
C ALA A 206 -24.49 -4.94 6.96
N THR A 207 -23.44 -4.50 6.27
CA THR A 207 -22.60 -3.36 6.69
C THR A 207 -22.75 -2.20 5.71
N LEU A 208 -22.41 -0.98 6.13
CA LEU A 208 -22.36 0.21 5.27
C LEU A 208 -20.96 0.84 5.27
N SER A 209 -20.37 0.96 4.09
CA SER A 209 -19.23 1.83 3.82
C SER A 209 -19.70 3.17 3.27
N HIS A 210 -19.38 4.27 3.95
CA HIS A 210 -19.81 5.61 3.54
C HIS A 210 -18.74 6.69 3.81
N CYS A 211 -18.85 7.83 3.12
CA CYS A 211 -18.06 9.02 3.43
C CYS A 211 -18.75 9.86 4.51
N TRP A 212 -18.04 10.17 5.59
CA TRP A 212 -18.52 11.14 6.58
C TRP A 212 -18.58 12.55 5.98
N GLY A 213 -17.62 12.89 5.12
CA GLY A 213 -17.55 14.18 4.45
C GLY A 213 -17.23 15.32 5.41
N LYS A 214 -17.64 16.55 5.06
CA LYS A 214 -17.50 17.75 5.90
C LYS A 214 -18.80 18.14 6.61
N ILE A 215 -19.81 17.28 6.57
CA ILE A 215 -21.11 17.53 7.17
C ILE A 215 -21.18 16.87 8.53
N GLN A 216 -22.01 17.41 9.42
CA GLN A 216 -22.39 16.70 10.62
C GLN A 216 -23.29 15.52 10.24
N ILE A 217 -22.92 14.34 10.69
CA ILE A 217 -23.70 13.12 10.57
C ILE A 217 -24.14 12.70 11.97
N GLU A 218 -25.26 11.98 12.06
CA GLU A 218 -25.66 11.37 13.34
C GLU A 218 -24.58 10.38 13.78
N GLN A 219 -24.23 10.43 15.06
CA GLN A 219 -23.19 9.61 15.67
C GLN A 219 -23.72 9.04 16.98
N LEU A 220 -23.39 7.79 17.28
CA LEU A 220 -23.63 7.24 18.60
C LEU A 220 -22.63 7.85 19.58
N ARG A 221 -23.16 8.43 20.65
CA ARG A 221 -22.43 9.07 21.73
C ARG A 221 -22.96 8.58 23.06
N THR A 222 -22.20 8.82 24.12
CA THR A 222 -22.60 8.40 25.47
C THR A 222 -23.91 9.08 25.91
N ASP A 223 -24.13 10.33 25.51
CA ASP A 223 -25.31 11.12 25.88
C ASP A 223 -26.60 10.79 25.09
N ASN A 224 -26.49 10.18 23.91
CA ASN A 224 -27.65 9.79 23.09
C ASN A 224 -27.90 8.27 23.04
N PHE A 225 -27.08 7.48 23.74
CA PHE A 225 -27.15 6.02 23.74
C PHE A 225 -28.56 5.47 24.02
N ASP A 226 -29.18 5.90 25.13
CA ASP A 226 -30.51 5.45 25.51
C ASP A 226 -31.58 5.86 24.49
N HIS A 227 -31.45 7.04 23.89
CA HIS A 227 -32.36 7.49 22.84
C HIS A 227 -32.27 6.58 21.62
N MET A 228 -31.04 6.28 21.17
CA MET A 228 -30.77 5.40 20.03
C MET A 228 -31.32 3.98 20.25
N CYS A 229 -31.29 3.45 21.48
CA CYS A 229 -31.87 2.15 21.82
C CYS A 229 -33.40 2.13 21.87
N ASN A 230 -34.05 3.25 22.18
CA ASN A 230 -35.51 3.32 22.33
C ASN A 230 -36.25 3.60 21.02
N GLY A 231 -35.56 4.13 20.01
CA GLY A 231 -36.12 4.36 18.69
C GLY A 231 -35.49 5.57 18.01
N ILE A 232 -35.21 5.43 16.71
CA ILE A 232 -34.58 6.46 15.88
C ILE A 232 -35.61 6.90 14.83
N ASP A 233 -35.81 8.20 14.70
CA ASP A 233 -36.58 8.76 13.59
C ASP A 233 -35.72 8.71 12.31
N PRO A 234 -36.10 7.94 11.26
CA PRO A 234 -35.31 7.87 10.03
C PRO A 234 -35.12 9.23 9.35
N SER A 235 -35.99 10.21 9.60
CA SER A 235 -35.94 11.52 8.95
C SER A 235 -34.80 12.42 9.47
N THR A 236 -34.27 12.14 10.67
CA THR A 236 -33.12 12.86 11.23
C THR A 236 -31.80 12.36 10.66
N LEU A 237 -31.78 11.15 10.12
CA LEU A 237 -30.59 10.53 9.55
C LEU A 237 -30.25 11.12 8.19
N THR A 238 -28.96 11.04 7.82
CA THR A 238 -28.50 11.47 6.49
C THR A 238 -29.13 10.62 5.38
N LYS A 239 -29.18 11.17 4.16
CA LYS A 239 -29.75 10.48 3.00
C LYS A 239 -29.06 9.13 2.73
N THR A 240 -27.74 9.05 2.91
CA THR A 240 -26.98 7.79 2.79
C THR A 240 -27.43 6.74 3.81
N PHE A 241 -27.70 7.13 5.06
CA PHE A 241 -28.22 6.20 6.07
C PHE A 241 -29.66 5.77 5.76
N GLN A 242 -30.51 6.70 5.34
CA GLN A 242 -31.88 6.39 4.91
C GLN A 242 -31.91 5.39 3.75
N ASP A 243 -31.05 5.60 2.74
CA ASP A 243 -30.94 4.70 1.59
C ASP A 243 -30.39 3.33 2.01
N ALA A 244 -29.36 3.28 2.86
CA ALA A 244 -28.84 2.03 3.38
C ALA A 244 -29.90 1.23 4.14
N ILE A 245 -30.65 1.87 5.03
CA ILE A 245 -31.78 1.25 5.75
C ILE A 245 -32.82 0.70 4.77
N TYR A 246 -33.16 1.47 3.73
CA TYR A 246 -34.11 1.04 2.71
C TYR A 246 -33.58 -0.18 1.91
N ILE A 247 -32.32 -0.15 1.49
CA ILE A 247 -31.66 -1.24 0.76
C ILE A 247 -31.66 -2.52 1.61
N THR A 248 -31.25 -2.42 2.87
CA THR A 248 -31.22 -3.55 3.81
C THR A 248 -32.61 -4.18 3.97
N ARG A 249 -33.65 -3.36 4.18
CA ARG A 249 -35.04 -3.84 4.27
C ARG A 249 -35.54 -4.47 2.98
N ARG A 250 -35.19 -3.90 1.83
CA ARG A 250 -35.64 -4.37 0.50
C ARG A 250 -35.10 -5.76 0.19
N LEU A 251 -33.87 -6.05 0.62
CA LEU A 251 -33.22 -7.36 0.49
C LEU A 251 -33.62 -8.34 1.61
N GLY A 252 -34.60 -8.01 2.44
CA GLY A 252 -35.10 -8.89 3.51
C GLY A 252 -34.15 -9.06 4.69
N ILE A 253 -33.16 -8.17 4.84
CA ILE A 253 -32.21 -8.18 5.96
C ILE A 253 -32.74 -7.27 7.07
N ARG A 254 -32.59 -7.71 8.32
CA ARG A 254 -33.10 -6.99 9.50
C ARG A 254 -32.06 -6.11 10.17
N PHE A 255 -30.80 -6.53 10.16
CA PHE A 255 -29.72 -5.86 10.88
C PHE A 255 -28.79 -5.13 9.91
N LEU A 256 -28.39 -3.91 10.30
CA LEU A 256 -27.43 -3.09 9.58
C LEU A 256 -26.39 -2.59 10.57
N TRP A 257 -25.11 -2.69 10.21
CA TRP A 257 -24.02 -2.10 10.98
C TRP A 257 -23.48 -0.87 10.25
N ILE A 258 -23.35 0.23 10.98
CA ILE A 258 -22.78 1.50 10.52
C ILE A 258 -21.83 1.97 11.62
N ASP A 259 -20.54 2.13 11.29
CA ASP A 259 -19.46 2.50 12.22
C ASP A 259 -19.85 3.68 13.13
N SER A 260 -20.33 4.77 12.54
CA SER A 260 -20.71 5.99 13.25
C SER A 260 -21.91 5.82 14.19
N LEU A 261 -22.76 4.80 13.98
CA LEU A 261 -23.97 4.55 14.79
C LEU A 261 -23.89 3.31 15.68
N CYS A 262 -22.86 2.48 15.51
CA CYS A 262 -22.67 1.23 16.28
C CYS A 262 -21.43 1.27 17.19
N ILE A 263 -20.58 2.29 17.05
CA ILE A 263 -19.44 2.57 17.93
C ILE A 263 -19.69 3.89 18.65
N ILE A 264 -19.44 3.94 19.95
CA ILE A 264 -19.61 5.14 20.77
C ILE A 264 -18.43 6.09 20.47
N GLN A 265 -18.68 7.16 19.71
CA GLN A 265 -17.63 7.99 19.11
C GLN A 265 -16.86 8.85 20.11
N ASP A 266 -17.45 9.13 21.27
CA ASP A 266 -16.86 9.92 22.35
C ASP A 266 -16.25 9.06 23.47
N SER A 267 -16.17 7.73 23.30
CA SER A 267 -15.57 6.81 24.26
C SER A 267 -14.33 6.13 23.67
N VAL A 268 -13.15 6.48 24.19
CA VAL A 268 -11.87 5.89 23.74
C VAL A 268 -11.83 4.38 23.99
N SER A 269 -12.33 3.93 25.15
CA SER A 269 -12.35 2.51 25.51
C SER A 269 -13.27 1.70 24.60
N ASP A 270 -14.46 2.21 24.29
CA ASP A 270 -15.38 1.56 23.34
C ASP A 270 -14.80 1.58 21.92
N TRP A 271 -14.21 2.69 21.49
CA TRP A 271 -13.56 2.81 20.18
C TRP A 271 -12.44 1.79 20.00
N VAL A 272 -11.52 1.65 20.96
CA VAL A 272 -10.43 0.65 20.91
C VAL A 272 -11.00 -0.77 20.84
N LYS A 273 -12.02 -1.07 21.66
CA LYS A 273 -12.66 -2.38 21.68
C LYS A 273 -13.31 -2.71 20.33
N GLU A 274 -14.15 -1.84 19.80
CA GLU A 274 -14.88 -2.11 18.56
C GLU A 274 -13.92 -2.18 17.36
N LEU A 275 -12.90 -1.31 17.29
CA LEU A 275 -11.89 -1.37 16.24
C LEU A 275 -11.11 -2.69 16.21
N SER A 276 -10.83 -3.26 17.38
CA SER A 276 -10.14 -4.56 17.46
C SER A 276 -10.93 -5.69 16.75
N THR A 277 -12.26 -5.56 16.67
CA THR A 277 -13.18 -6.50 16.02
C THR A 277 -13.73 -6.03 14.68
N MET A 278 -13.39 -4.81 14.22
CA MET A 278 -13.96 -4.24 13.00
C MET A 278 -13.71 -5.11 11.76
N GLY A 279 -12.57 -5.79 11.69
CA GLY A 279 -12.31 -6.78 10.64
C GLY A 279 -13.32 -7.93 10.65
N GLU A 280 -13.69 -8.43 11.82
CA GLU A 280 -14.71 -9.49 11.98
C GLU A 280 -16.10 -8.98 11.60
N VAL A 281 -16.42 -7.71 11.89
CA VAL A 281 -17.68 -7.07 11.49
C VAL A 281 -17.88 -7.17 9.97
N TYR A 282 -16.89 -6.78 9.17
CA TYR A 282 -17.02 -6.86 7.71
C TYR A 282 -16.91 -8.30 7.20
N ALA A 283 -16.04 -9.12 7.79
CA ALA A 283 -15.85 -10.53 7.38
C ALA A 283 -17.10 -11.39 7.61
N ASN A 284 -17.87 -11.12 8.67
CA ASN A 284 -19.06 -11.88 9.03
C ASN A 284 -20.37 -11.32 8.45
N GLY A 285 -20.35 -10.12 7.87
CA GLY A 285 -21.51 -9.51 7.21
C GLY A 285 -22.00 -10.34 6.02
N ILE A 286 -23.30 -10.31 5.74
CA ILE A 286 -23.86 -11.02 4.58
C ILE A 286 -23.40 -10.36 3.26
N PHE A 287 -23.44 -9.03 3.21
CA PHE A 287 -22.84 -8.18 2.18
C PHE A 287 -22.60 -6.78 2.75
N ASN A 288 -21.68 -6.05 2.12
CA ASN A 288 -21.40 -4.65 2.38
C ASN A 288 -22.08 -3.76 1.34
N ILE A 289 -22.80 -2.74 1.79
CA ILE A 289 -23.33 -1.65 0.97
C ILE A 289 -22.23 -0.61 0.86
N ALA A 290 -21.67 -0.41 -0.33
CA ALA A 290 -20.71 0.64 -0.57
C ALA A 290 -21.41 1.83 -1.24
N ALA A 291 -21.48 2.97 -0.53
CA ALA A 291 -21.97 4.24 -1.08
C ALA A 291 -20.90 4.88 -1.99
N THR A 292 -20.44 4.15 -3.00
CA THR A 292 -19.21 4.38 -3.77
C THR A 292 -19.12 5.79 -4.36
N ALA A 293 -20.20 6.26 -4.98
CA ALA A 293 -20.25 7.59 -5.60
C ALA A 293 -20.53 8.75 -4.62
N ALA A 294 -20.89 8.46 -3.37
CA ALA A 294 -21.28 9.48 -2.38
C ALA A 294 -20.03 10.06 -1.68
N SER A 295 -19.73 11.32 -1.95
CA SER A 295 -18.66 12.07 -1.27
C SER A 295 -19.00 12.48 0.16
N ASP A 296 -20.28 12.46 0.54
CA ASP A 296 -20.78 12.70 1.90
C ASP A 296 -22.19 12.12 2.08
N GLY A 297 -22.73 12.20 3.31
CA GLY A 297 -24.02 11.64 3.69
C GLY A 297 -25.26 12.24 3.00
N ARG A 298 -25.16 13.36 2.28
CA ARG A 298 -26.33 14.00 1.61
C ARG A 298 -26.71 13.35 0.30
N LEU A 299 -25.76 12.68 -0.36
CA LEU A 299 -25.96 12.19 -1.73
C LEU A 299 -26.78 10.92 -1.81
N GLY A 300 -26.71 10.05 -0.79
CA GLY A 300 -27.40 8.77 -0.83
C GLY A 300 -26.66 7.69 -1.61
N CYS A 301 -27.33 6.56 -1.81
CA CYS A 301 -26.89 5.45 -2.66
C CYS A 301 -27.72 5.34 -3.94
N LEU A 302 -28.93 5.90 -3.95
CA LEU A 302 -29.90 5.77 -5.04
C LEU A 302 -29.81 6.98 -5.97
N PHE A 303 -29.56 6.77 -7.26
CA PHE A 303 -29.25 7.84 -8.22
C PHE A 303 -30.09 7.74 -9.48
N ASP A 304 -30.58 8.90 -9.93
CA ASP A 304 -30.92 9.11 -11.34
C ASP A 304 -29.65 9.07 -12.19
N ARG A 305 -29.72 8.43 -13.35
CA ARG A 305 -28.56 8.17 -14.22
C ARG A 305 -28.89 8.26 -15.69
N ASN A 306 -27.86 8.51 -16.49
CA ASN A 306 -27.93 8.35 -17.94
C ASN A 306 -27.42 6.94 -18.30
N PRO A 307 -28.31 5.98 -18.64
CA PRO A 307 -27.91 4.59 -18.87
C PRO A 307 -26.91 4.44 -20.02
N ARG A 308 -26.85 5.41 -20.94
CA ARG A 308 -25.90 5.38 -22.06
C ARG A 308 -24.43 5.44 -21.62
N LEU A 309 -24.15 5.91 -20.39
CA LEU A 309 -22.80 6.06 -19.86
C LEU A 309 -22.22 4.76 -19.28
N ALA A 310 -23.09 3.83 -18.89
CA ALA A 310 -22.69 2.53 -18.38
C ALA A 310 -23.06 1.37 -19.31
N GLN A 311 -23.91 1.61 -20.31
CA GLN A 311 -24.35 0.58 -21.23
C GLN A 311 -23.18 0.07 -22.10
N LYS A 312 -23.16 -1.25 -22.35
CA LYS A 312 -22.23 -1.89 -23.28
C LYS A 312 -22.15 -1.11 -24.59
N CYS A 313 -20.94 -0.71 -24.97
CA CYS A 313 -20.69 -0.14 -26.28
C CYS A 313 -20.56 -1.27 -27.31
N ARG A 314 -21.71 -1.79 -27.74
CA ARG A 314 -21.80 -2.85 -28.73
C ARG A 314 -21.89 -2.29 -30.14
N VAL A 315 -21.01 -2.75 -31.02
CA VAL A 315 -20.92 -2.30 -32.41
C VAL A 315 -20.84 -3.50 -33.33
N ARG A 316 -21.52 -3.45 -34.48
CA ARG A 316 -21.40 -4.45 -35.54
C ARG A 316 -20.48 -3.96 -36.64
N ILE A 317 -19.41 -4.70 -36.90
CA ILE A 317 -18.34 -4.36 -37.85
C ILE A 317 -18.29 -5.47 -38.88
N GLY A 318 -18.61 -5.15 -40.14
CA GLY A 318 -18.83 -6.18 -41.15
C GLY A 318 -19.91 -7.18 -40.70
N GLU A 319 -19.50 -8.45 -40.57
CA GLU A 319 -20.34 -9.56 -40.10
C GLU A 319 -20.18 -9.83 -38.59
N GLU A 320 -19.16 -9.28 -37.93
CA GLU A 320 -18.87 -9.52 -36.51
C GLU A 320 -19.54 -8.49 -35.59
N THR A 321 -19.89 -8.90 -34.38
CA THR A 321 -20.35 -8.01 -33.31
C THR A 321 -19.29 -7.94 -32.22
N VAL A 322 -18.91 -6.74 -31.78
CA VAL A 322 -17.92 -6.54 -30.73
C VAL A 322 -18.45 -5.64 -29.62
N ASP A 323 -17.97 -5.86 -28.40
CA ASP A 323 -18.14 -4.96 -27.27
C ASP A 323 -16.83 -4.20 -27.02
N PHE A 324 -16.93 -2.88 -26.87
CA PHE A 324 -15.85 -2.04 -26.36
C PHE A 324 -15.97 -1.92 -24.84
N ILE A 325 -14.94 -2.34 -24.13
CA ILE A 325 -14.90 -2.32 -22.67
C ILE A 325 -13.77 -1.40 -22.24
N ASP A 326 -14.13 -0.31 -21.57
CA ASP A 326 -13.15 0.63 -21.00
C ASP A 326 -12.29 -0.09 -19.96
N GLN A 327 -10.99 -0.19 -20.25
CA GLN A 327 -10.00 -0.84 -19.39
C GLN A 327 -9.91 -0.18 -18.02
N TRP A 328 -10.15 1.13 -17.95
CA TRP A 328 -9.97 1.93 -16.74
C TRP A 328 -11.28 2.22 -16.01
N TYR A 329 -12.40 1.62 -16.44
CA TYR A 329 -13.71 1.92 -15.86
C TYR A 329 -13.75 1.70 -14.35
N TRP A 330 -13.26 0.55 -13.88
CA TRP A 330 -13.30 0.21 -12.45
C TRP A 330 -12.31 1.05 -11.65
N PHE A 331 -11.10 1.23 -12.17
CA PHE A 331 -10.14 2.17 -11.60
C PHE A 331 -10.76 3.57 -11.40
N ASN A 332 -11.44 4.11 -12.42
CA ASN A 332 -11.96 5.47 -12.40
C ASN A 332 -13.25 5.61 -11.57
N ASN A 333 -14.19 4.66 -11.66
CA ASN A 333 -15.53 4.79 -11.07
C ASN A 333 -15.69 4.09 -9.72
N ILE A 334 -14.75 3.20 -9.35
CA ILE A 334 -14.77 2.48 -8.07
C ILE A 334 -13.46 2.75 -7.31
N THR A 335 -12.30 2.40 -7.86
CA THR A 335 -11.03 2.51 -7.11
C THR A 335 -10.69 3.96 -6.73
N ASN A 336 -10.97 4.91 -7.62
CA ASN A 336 -10.80 6.35 -7.39
C ASN A 336 -12.10 7.06 -6.97
N ALA A 337 -13.16 6.30 -6.69
CA ALA A 337 -14.42 6.87 -6.25
C ALA A 337 -14.27 7.55 -4.88
N PRO A 338 -15.10 8.56 -4.55
CA PRO A 338 -15.00 9.30 -3.29
C PRO A 338 -14.83 8.39 -2.07
N LEU A 339 -15.62 7.32 -1.98
CA LEU A 339 -15.54 6.34 -0.90
C LEU A 339 -14.17 5.64 -0.82
N ASN A 340 -13.72 5.05 -1.92
CA ASN A 340 -12.50 4.24 -1.96
C ASN A 340 -11.21 5.07 -1.84
N THR A 341 -11.30 6.40 -1.88
CA THR A 341 -10.17 7.28 -1.51
C THR A 341 -9.89 7.32 -0.01
N ARG A 342 -10.75 6.78 0.86
CA ARG A 342 -10.54 6.72 2.33
C ARG A 342 -9.78 5.47 2.73
N ALA A 343 -8.73 5.60 3.55
CA ALA A 343 -7.86 4.46 3.87
C ALA A 343 -8.58 3.35 4.66
N TRP A 344 -9.48 3.72 5.58
CA TRP A 344 -10.36 2.81 6.32
C TRP A 344 -11.19 1.90 5.39
N VAL A 345 -11.60 2.39 4.22
CA VAL A 345 -12.43 1.62 3.28
C VAL A 345 -11.68 0.43 2.69
N LEU A 346 -10.34 0.42 2.68
CA LEU A 346 -9.60 -0.72 2.15
C LEU A 346 -9.91 -2.01 2.91
N GLN A 347 -9.98 -1.96 4.24
CA GLN A 347 -10.30 -3.16 5.03
C GLN A 347 -11.77 -3.57 4.86
N GLU A 348 -12.67 -2.58 4.78
CA GLU A 348 -14.10 -2.81 4.52
C GLU A 348 -14.28 -3.52 3.17
N GLU A 349 -13.48 -3.14 2.18
CA GLU A 349 -13.48 -3.74 0.85
C GLU A 349 -12.86 -5.14 0.83
N LEU A 350 -11.68 -5.33 1.42
CA LEU A 350 -10.96 -6.60 1.29
C LEU A 350 -11.47 -7.71 2.22
N LEU A 351 -12.08 -7.36 3.36
CA LEU A 351 -12.58 -8.34 4.34
C LEU A 351 -14.04 -8.72 4.08
N SER A 352 -14.82 -7.86 3.44
CA SER A 352 -16.21 -8.19 3.11
C SER A 352 -16.29 -9.35 2.10
N PRO A 353 -17.08 -10.40 2.36
CA PRO A 353 -17.24 -11.51 1.41
C PRO A 353 -17.96 -11.08 0.13
N ARG A 354 -18.76 -10.01 0.20
CA ARG A 354 -19.59 -9.48 -0.88
C ARG A 354 -19.70 -7.97 -0.73
N ILE A 355 -19.57 -7.23 -1.83
CA ILE A 355 -19.72 -5.79 -1.87
C ILE A 355 -20.67 -5.43 -3.01
N LEU A 356 -21.69 -4.66 -2.66
CA LEU A 356 -22.57 -4.00 -3.61
C LEU A 356 -22.16 -2.53 -3.72
N ASN A 357 -21.52 -2.17 -4.83
CA ASN A 357 -21.08 -0.81 -5.13
C ASN A 357 -22.21 -0.01 -5.78
N TRP A 358 -22.63 1.05 -5.09
CA TRP A 358 -23.57 2.04 -5.60
C TRP A 358 -22.81 3.19 -6.26
N GLU A 359 -22.49 3.01 -7.55
CA GLU A 359 -21.86 4.03 -8.36
C GLU A 359 -22.89 4.98 -8.97
N ARG A 360 -22.41 6.06 -9.60
CA ARG A 360 -23.30 7.06 -10.22
C ARG A 360 -23.99 6.56 -11.49
N GLN A 361 -23.33 5.68 -12.25
CA GLN A 361 -23.80 5.28 -13.59
C GLN A 361 -24.33 3.84 -13.65
N GLN A 362 -23.88 2.94 -12.76
CA GLN A 362 -24.42 1.58 -12.65
C GLN A 362 -24.16 1.01 -11.25
N LEU A 363 -24.71 -0.16 -10.98
CA LEU A 363 -24.35 -0.98 -9.85
C LEU A 363 -23.26 -1.97 -10.25
N SER A 364 -22.34 -2.23 -9.32
CA SER A 364 -21.32 -3.26 -9.47
C SER A 364 -21.27 -4.20 -8.27
N TRP A 365 -20.94 -5.44 -8.55
CA TRP A 365 -20.80 -6.51 -7.57
C TRP A 365 -19.35 -6.99 -7.52
N LYS A 366 -18.85 -7.17 -6.30
CA LYS A 366 -17.56 -7.82 -6.05
C LYS A 366 -17.73 -8.84 -4.95
N CYS A 367 -17.30 -10.06 -5.22
CA CYS A 367 -17.06 -11.10 -4.22
C CYS A 367 -15.77 -11.84 -4.60
N SER A 368 -15.38 -12.85 -3.82
CA SER A 368 -14.13 -13.59 -4.05
C SER A 368 -14.09 -14.32 -5.39
N GLU A 369 -15.24 -14.64 -5.98
CA GLU A 369 -15.35 -15.46 -7.20
C GLU A 369 -15.94 -14.72 -8.42
N LEU A 370 -16.55 -13.55 -8.21
CA LEU A 370 -17.20 -12.78 -9.27
C LEU A 370 -16.99 -11.28 -9.08
N THR A 371 -16.53 -10.63 -10.16
CA THR A 371 -16.59 -9.18 -10.33
C THR A 371 -17.49 -8.87 -11.52
N ALA A 372 -18.62 -8.22 -11.27
CA ALA A 372 -19.67 -7.97 -12.24
C ALA A 372 -20.19 -6.54 -12.15
N SER A 373 -20.94 -6.11 -13.16
CA SER A 373 -21.66 -4.85 -13.15
C SER A 373 -23.00 -5.00 -13.87
N GLU A 374 -23.94 -4.07 -13.76
CA GLU A 374 -25.22 -4.22 -14.47
C GLU A 374 -25.03 -4.34 -16.00
N ALA A 375 -23.98 -3.71 -16.53
CA ALA A 375 -23.60 -3.92 -17.92
C ALA A 375 -23.13 -5.36 -18.17
N TYR A 376 -22.37 -5.97 -17.27
CA TYR A 376 -21.83 -7.33 -17.42
C TYR A 376 -22.22 -8.19 -16.19
N PRO A 377 -23.49 -8.63 -16.07
CA PRO A 377 -24.00 -9.25 -14.86
C PRO A 377 -23.37 -10.63 -14.57
N ASP A 378 -22.96 -11.35 -15.60
CA ASP A 378 -22.31 -12.66 -15.48
C ASP A 378 -20.77 -12.57 -15.34
N GLY A 379 -20.24 -11.36 -15.15
CA GLY A 379 -18.82 -11.11 -14.99
C GLY A 379 -18.19 -10.40 -16.18
N ARG A 380 -17.05 -9.74 -15.90
CA ARG A 380 -16.32 -8.97 -16.91
C ARG A 380 -15.62 -9.91 -17.90
N PRO A 381 -15.68 -9.64 -19.23
CA PRO A 381 -15.13 -10.57 -20.22
C PRO A 381 -13.59 -10.56 -20.29
N TYR A 382 -12.93 -9.64 -19.59
CA TYR A 382 -11.47 -9.58 -19.49
C TYR A 382 -11.02 -9.08 -18.12
N THR A 383 -10.05 -9.79 -17.53
CA THR A 383 -9.45 -9.51 -16.21
C THR A 383 -7.95 -9.31 -16.38
N VAL A 384 -7.52 -8.23 -17.03
CA VAL A 384 -6.09 -7.92 -17.16
C VAL A 384 -5.79 -6.51 -16.68
N GLY A 385 -4.80 -6.40 -15.81
CA GLY A 385 -4.20 -5.14 -15.35
C GLY A 385 -4.68 -4.64 -13.99
N GLU A 386 -5.86 -5.06 -13.52
CA GLU A 386 -6.30 -4.79 -12.14
C GLU A 386 -6.14 -6.06 -11.31
N SER A 387 -4.91 -6.37 -10.91
CA SER A 387 -4.63 -7.37 -9.87
C SER A 387 -5.09 -6.86 -8.51
N GLN A 388 -6.39 -6.62 -8.34
CA GLN A 388 -6.99 -6.56 -7.00
C GLN A 388 -7.23 -7.99 -6.54
N VAL A 389 -6.13 -8.66 -6.17
CA VAL A 389 -6.20 -9.97 -5.50
C VAL A 389 -7.01 -9.77 -4.22
N SER A 390 -8.20 -10.38 -4.15
CA SER A 390 -8.96 -10.47 -2.90
C SER A 390 -8.12 -11.20 -1.86
N ILE A 391 -8.16 -10.75 -0.60
CA ILE A 391 -7.51 -11.46 0.52
C ILE A 391 -7.99 -12.90 0.58
N ALA A 392 -9.27 -13.17 0.26
CA ALA A 392 -9.79 -14.53 0.19
C ALA A 392 -9.07 -15.35 -0.88
N ASN A 393 -8.88 -14.81 -2.08
CA ASN A 393 -8.13 -15.48 -3.15
C ASN A 393 -6.68 -15.73 -2.75
N TRP A 394 -6.02 -14.77 -2.09
CA TRP A 394 -4.65 -14.95 -1.63
C TRP A 394 -4.54 -15.99 -0.51
N LEU A 395 -5.41 -15.96 0.50
CA LEU A 395 -5.39 -16.93 1.60
C LEU A 395 -5.77 -18.34 1.12
N ASP A 396 -6.71 -18.48 0.17
CA ASP A 396 -7.09 -19.79 -0.41
C ASP A 396 -5.98 -20.38 -1.30
N LEU A 397 -5.24 -19.53 -2.02
CA LEU A 397 -4.05 -19.95 -2.79
C LEU A 397 -2.89 -20.39 -1.88
N ASN A 398 -2.93 -20.06 -0.60
CA ASN A 398 -1.91 -20.41 0.40
C ASN A 398 -2.42 -21.46 1.42
N SER A 399 -3.69 -21.87 1.37
CA SER A 399 -4.30 -22.73 2.39
C SER A 399 -4.12 -24.22 2.15
N ASP A 400 -3.75 -24.65 0.95
CA ASP A 400 -3.43 -26.04 0.61
C ASP A 400 -2.41 -26.06 -0.56
N ASP A 401 -1.67 -27.16 -0.71
CA ASP A 401 -0.55 -27.48 -1.64
C ASP A 401 -0.84 -27.31 -3.15
N ASP A 402 -1.77 -26.44 -3.54
CA ASP A 402 -2.25 -26.27 -4.91
C ASP A 402 -1.46 -25.20 -5.67
N GLY A 403 -0.63 -25.68 -6.60
CA GLY A 403 0.25 -24.93 -7.49
C GLY A 403 -0.42 -23.98 -8.49
N ILE A 404 -1.56 -23.35 -8.18
CA ILE A 404 -2.24 -22.38 -9.06
C ILE A 404 -1.45 -21.07 -9.16
N TYR A 405 -0.90 -20.57 -8.03
CA TYR A 405 -0.04 -19.38 -8.05
C TYR A 405 1.29 -19.69 -8.77
N GLN A 406 1.86 -20.87 -8.53
CA GLN A 406 3.01 -21.37 -9.27
C GLN A 406 2.70 -21.48 -10.78
N GLN A 407 1.53 -21.99 -11.18
CA GLN A 407 1.11 -22.04 -12.60
C GLN A 407 0.84 -20.65 -13.22
N ALA A 408 0.41 -19.66 -12.44
CA ALA A 408 0.25 -18.28 -12.92
C ALA A 408 1.61 -17.60 -13.15
N LEU A 409 2.57 -17.81 -12.24
CA LEU A 409 3.97 -17.39 -12.42
C LEU A 409 4.65 -18.14 -13.57
N HIS A 410 4.43 -19.45 -13.69
CA HIS A 410 5.00 -20.29 -14.72
C HIS A 410 4.46 -19.96 -16.13
N ARG A 411 3.22 -19.47 -16.23
CA ARG A 411 2.64 -18.89 -17.46
C ARG A 411 3.30 -17.57 -17.86
N GLN A 412 3.90 -16.86 -16.93
CA GLN A 412 4.72 -15.66 -17.18
C GLN A 412 6.22 -16.00 -17.34
N GLY A 413 6.58 -17.28 -17.43
CA GLY A 413 7.96 -17.73 -17.58
C GLY A 413 8.81 -17.69 -16.29
N LEU A 414 8.21 -17.33 -15.15
CA LEU A 414 8.90 -17.21 -13.88
C LEU A 414 8.93 -18.57 -13.16
N GLN A 415 10.07 -19.26 -13.20
CA GLN A 415 10.33 -20.42 -12.34
C GLN A 415 10.68 -19.93 -10.93
N THR A 416 9.90 -20.30 -9.92
CA THR A 416 10.31 -20.13 -8.52
C THR A 416 10.40 -21.49 -7.84
N GLU A 417 11.47 -21.73 -7.08
CA GLU A 417 11.60 -22.92 -6.24
C GLU A 417 10.50 -22.94 -5.17
N SER A 418 10.08 -24.14 -4.77
CA SER A 418 8.83 -24.48 -4.07
C SER A 418 8.65 -23.92 -2.64
N ASN A 419 9.48 -22.97 -2.19
CA ASN A 419 9.45 -22.40 -0.82
C ASN A 419 9.44 -20.86 -0.79
N SER A 420 9.07 -20.20 -1.88
CA SER A 420 9.16 -18.75 -2.01
C SER A 420 8.09 -18.00 -1.18
N TRP A 421 8.51 -17.25 -0.16
CA TRP A 421 7.70 -16.28 0.61
C TRP A 421 7.44 -14.98 -0.16
N TRP A 422 8.09 -14.84 -1.31
CA TRP A 422 8.00 -13.68 -2.19
C TRP A 422 6.56 -13.31 -2.61
N PRO A 423 5.65 -14.27 -2.90
CA PRO A 423 4.26 -13.98 -3.23
C PRO A 423 3.49 -13.28 -2.12
N ALA A 424 3.70 -13.72 -0.88
CA ALA A 424 3.08 -13.13 0.30
C ALA A 424 3.60 -11.72 0.56
N LEU A 425 4.92 -11.53 0.40
CA LEU A 425 5.55 -10.23 0.53
C LEU A 425 5.11 -9.26 -0.57
N ASP A 426 5.09 -9.69 -1.83
CA ASP A 426 4.61 -8.89 -2.96
C ASP A 426 3.15 -8.49 -2.78
N PHE A 427 2.30 -9.41 -2.32
CA PHE A 427 0.92 -9.11 -1.96
C PHE A 427 0.83 -8.02 -0.88
N TRP A 428 1.56 -8.19 0.23
CA TRP A 428 1.59 -7.20 1.31
C TRP A 428 2.07 -5.81 0.82
N LEU A 429 3.10 -5.78 0.00
CA LEU A 429 3.66 -4.53 -0.54
C LEU A 429 2.67 -3.83 -1.49
N ASN A 430 1.96 -4.58 -2.34
CA ASN A 430 0.90 -4.03 -3.20
C ASN A 430 -0.30 -3.54 -2.37
N LEU A 431 -0.64 -4.24 -1.29
CA LEU A 431 -1.67 -3.82 -0.33
C LEU A 431 -1.28 -2.51 0.35
N VAL A 432 -0.04 -2.39 0.85
CA VAL A 432 0.49 -1.14 1.43
C VAL A 432 0.48 0.00 0.41
N GLY A 433 0.85 -0.25 -0.85
CA GLY A 433 0.80 0.79 -1.88
C GLY A 433 -0.62 1.22 -2.25
N SER A 434 -1.59 0.30 -2.20
CA SER A 434 -3.01 0.63 -2.36
C SER A 434 -3.55 1.38 -1.15
N TYR A 435 -3.12 1.02 0.06
CA TYR A 435 -3.51 1.64 1.32
C TYR A 435 -3.01 3.08 1.42
N THR A 436 -1.71 3.30 1.26
CA THR A 436 -1.04 4.61 1.38
C THR A 436 -1.42 5.60 0.27
N ARG A 437 -1.98 5.13 -0.84
CA ARG A 437 -2.61 6.00 -1.85
C ARG A 437 -3.87 6.69 -1.36
N ARG A 438 -4.52 6.14 -0.33
CA ARG A 438 -5.78 6.64 0.24
C ARG A 438 -5.49 7.67 1.34
N SER A 439 -6.52 8.45 1.67
CA SER A 439 -6.46 9.52 2.66
C SER A 439 -6.98 9.05 4.03
N LEU A 440 -6.35 9.54 5.08
CA LEU A 440 -6.83 9.45 6.47
C LEU A 440 -7.14 10.86 6.98
N THR A 441 -8.14 10.95 7.86
CA THR A 441 -8.48 12.21 8.54
C THR A 441 -7.58 12.43 9.76
N LYS A 442 -7.28 11.37 10.52
CA LYS A 442 -6.34 11.39 11.64
C LYS A 442 -5.08 10.62 11.24
N GLU A 443 -3.92 11.29 11.27
CA GLU A 443 -2.64 10.69 10.87
C GLU A 443 -2.25 9.52 11.79
N THR A 444 -2.60 9.58 13.08
CA THR A 444 -2.32 8.54 14.10
C THR A 444 -2.98 7.19 13.79
N ASP A 445 -4.05 7.18 12.98
CA ASP A 445 -4.80 5.96 12.66
C ASP A 445 -4.11 5.08 11.62
N ARG A 446 -2.94 5.48 11.10
CA ARG A 446 -2.25 4.82 9.98
C ARG A 446 -1.98 3.33 10.15
N LEU A 447 -1.55 2.89 11.33
CA LEU A 447 -1.31 1.46 11.58
C LEU A 447 -2.60 0.74 11.94
N VAL A 448 -3.47 1.41 12.72
CA VAL A 448 -4.77 0.86 13.15
C VAL A 448 -5.66 0.53 11.97
N ALA A 449 -5.77 1.43 10.98
CA ALA A 449 -6.65 1.28 9.83
C ALA A 449 -6.21 0.19 8.83
N VAL A 450 -5.01 -0.39 9.00
CA VAL A 450 -4.54 -1.57 8.23
C VAL A 450 -4.37 -2.81 9.12
N SER A 451 -4.57 -2.69 10.43
CA SER A 451 -4.26 -3.73 11.42
C SER A 451 -5.03 -5.04 11.17
N ALA A 452 -6.32 -4.97 10.83
CA ALA A 452 -7.13 -6.15 10.52
C ALA A 452 -6.59 -6.91 9.28
N LEU A 453 -6.13 -6.18 8.26
CA LEU A 453 -5.51 -6.78 7.07
C LEU A 453 -4.15 -7.39 7.41
N ALA A 454 -3.38 -6.73 8.28
CA ALA A 454 -2.12 -7.27 8.77
C ALA A 454 -2.35 -8.57 9.57
N LYS A 455 -3.36 -8.64 10.43
CA LYS A 455 -3.75 -9.84 11.18
C LYS A 455 -4.05 -11.00 10.24
N GLU A 456 -4.86 -10.77 9.21
CA GLU A 456 -5.21 -11.79 8.20
C GLU A 456 -4.01 -12.30 7.40
N VAL A 457 -3.05 -11.42 7.06
CA VAL A 457 -1.86 -11.79 6.27
C VAL A 457 -0.75 -12.39 7.16
N SER A 458 -0.76 -12.11 8.45
CA SER A 458 0.30 -12.55 9.39
C SER A 458 0.65 -14.05 9.36
N PRO A 459 -0.30 -15.00 9.23
CA PRO A 459 0.02 -16.42 9.27
C PRO A 459 0.95 -16.87 8.15
N THR A 460 0.95 -16.18 7.00
CA THR A 460 1.82 -16.54 5.87
C THR A 460 3.15 -15.79 5.87
N MET A 461 3.33 -14.75 6.68
CA MET A 461 4.52 -13.88 6.57
C MET A 461 5.73 -14.41 7.36
N LYS A 462 5.53 -15.45 8.19
CA LYS A 462 6.55 -16.13 9.00
C LYS A 462 7.52 -15.19 9.73
N GLY A 463 6.99 -14.11 10.30
CA GLY A 463 7.75 -13.12 11.04
C GLY A 463 6.84 -12.25 11.90
N LYS A 464 7.43 -11.58 12.90
CA LYS A 464 6.69 -10.61 13.73
C LYS A 464 6.25 -9.42 12.87
N TYR A 465 5.07 -8.88 13.14
CA TYR A 465 4.65 -7.61 12.54
C TYR A 465 5.43 -6.46 13.19
N LEU A 466 6.00 -5.58 12.38
CA LEU A 466 6.90 -4.51 12.79
C LEU A 466 6.43 -3.17 12.22
N ALA A 467 5.43 -2.56 12.84
CA ALA A 467 4.90 -1.24 12.47
C ALA A 467 4.71 -1.09 10.94
N GLY A 468 4.02 -2.03 10.30
CA GLY A 468 3.79 -2.05 8.85
C GLY A 468 4.75 -2.91 8.03
N LEU A 469 5.83 -3.42 8.62
CA LEU A 469 6.79 -4.35 7.99
C LEU A 469 6.73 -5.74 8.65
N TRP A 470 7.48 -6.70 8.12
CA TRP A 470 7.56 -8.06 8.66
C TRP A 470 9.00 -8.42 9.05
N GLY A 471 9.20 -8.84 10.28
CA GLY A 471 10.46 -9.30 10.86
C GLY A 471 10.88 -10.69 10.38
N ASN A 472 10.85 -10.92 9.07
CA ASN A 472 11.37 -12.11 8.41
C ASN A 472 12.73 -11.81 7.76
N ILE A 473 13.30 -12.80 7.09
CA ILE A 473 14.62 -12.67 6.44
C ILE A 473 14.69 -11.54 5.39
N TYR A 474 13.55 -11.07 4.87
CA TYR A 474 13.46 -10.01 3.88
C TYR A 474 13.21 -8.61 4.48
N LEU A 475 13.27 -8.45 5.81
CA LEU A 475 13.15 -7.12 6.43
C LEU A 475 14.06 -6.06 5.79
N PRO A 476 15.35 -6.33 5.49
CA PRO A 476 16.18 -5.31 4.84
C PRO A 476 15.68 -4.92 3.45
N PHE A 477 15.11 -5.85 2.68
CA PHE A 477 14.48 -5.54 1.40
C PHE A 477 13.23 -4.67 1.58
N GLN A 478 12.40 -4.98 2.57
CA GLN A 478 11.21 -4.22 2.91
C GLN A 478 11.51 -2.76 3.27
N LEU A 479 12.70 -2.48 3.82
CA LEU A 479 13.18 -1.12 4.07
C LEU A 479 13.49 -0.33 2.79
N LEU A 480 13.40 -0.90 1.59
CA LEU A 480 13.68 -0.17 0.36
C LEU A 480 12.44 0.50 -0.28
N TRP A 481 11.32 0.60 0.45
CA TRP A 481 10.14 1.34 0.00
C TRP A 481 10.49 2.78 -0.38
N THR A 482 9.74 3.37 -1.32
CA THR A 482 9.90 4.77 -1.76
C THR A 482 8.55 5.49 -1.82
N VAL A 483 8.57 6.81 -1.88
CA VAL A 483 7.36 7.61 -2.06
C VAL A 483 7.14 7.97 -3.53
N GLU A 484 5.88 7.95 -3.98
CA GLU A 484 5.49 8.38 -5.33
C GLU A 484 4.94 9.82 -5.32
N SER A 485 5.54 10.70 -6.12
CA SER A 485 5.35 12.16 -6.04
C SER A 485 4.17 12.71 -6.88
N GLU A 486 3.21 11.87 -7.32
CA GLU A 486 2.27 12.28 -8.37
C GLU A 486 1.21 13.31 -7.94
N THR A 487 0.84 13.42 -6.65
CA THR A 487 -0.36 14.21 -6.27
C THR A 487 -0.28 15.02 -4.97
N ARG A 488 0.56 14.65 -4.00
CA ARG A 488 0.74 15.37 -2.71
C ARG A 488 2.23 15.49 -2.40
N ARG A 489 2.63 16.56 -1.68
CA ARG A 489 4.01 16.71 -1.20
C ARG A 489 4.25 15.66 -0.11
N PRO A 490 5.19 14.72 -0.28
CA PRO A 490 5.59 13.83 0.79
C PRO A 490 6.05 14.64 2.00
N ARG A 491 5.47 14.36 3.16
CA ARG A 491 5.85 14.98 4.44
C ARG A 491 5.84 13.92 5.52
N ARG A 492 6.70 14.06 6.53
CA ARG A 492 6.50 13.34 7.80
C ARG A 492 5.29 13.91 8.52
N THR A 493 4.63 13.05 9.27
CA THR A 493 3.50 13.44 10.11
C THR A 493 4.00 14.40 11.19
N GLU A 494 3.21 15.41 11.53
CA GLU A 494 3.58 16.36 12.59
C GLU A 494 3.54 15.66 13.96
N THR A 495 2.53 14.80 14.14
CA THR A 495 2.42 13.91 15.29
C THR A 495 3.17 12.61 15.01
N TYR A 496 3.86 12.06 16.02
CA TYR A 496 4.49 10.75 15.90
C TYR A 496 3.45 9.67 15.59
N CYS A 497 3.67 8.93 14.50
CA CYS A 497 2.79 7.81 14.09
C CYS A 497 3.52 6.46 14.04
N ALA A 498 4.79 6.48 13.66
CA ALA A 498 5.63 5.29 13.54
C ALA A 498 7.13 5.66 13.48
N PRO A 499 8.05 4.72 13.76
CA PRO A 499 9.48 4.93 13.60
C PRO A 499 9.87 5.32 12.17
N SER A 500 10.98 6.06 12.02
CA SER A 500 11.39 6.64 10.72
C SER A 500 11.62 5.62 9.60
N TRP A 501 11.91 4.36 9.95
CA TRP A 501 12.12 3.24 9.03
C TRP A 501 10.81 2.61 8.52
N SER A 502 9.69 2.85 9.20
CA SER A 502 8.37 2.40 8.78
C SER A 502 7.81 3.33 7.72
N TRP A 503 7.14 2.75 6.71
CA TRP A 503 6.40 3.51 5.70
C TRP A 503 5.25 4.32 6.31
N ALA A 504 4.74 3.93 7.49
CA ALA A 504 3.67 4.64 8.17
C ALA A 504 4.12 6.02 8.70
N SER A 505 5.43 6.27 8.76
CA SER A 505 5.98 7.55 9.23
C SER A 505 5.89 8.71 8.23
N VAL A 506 5.38 8.49 7.01
CA VAL A 506 5.31 9.49 5.93
C VAL A 506 3.94 9.58 5.27
N ASP A 507 3.41 10.78 5.11
CA ASP A 507 2.19 11.05 4.36
C ASP A 507 2.43 11.16 2.86
N ALA A 508 2.56 10.00 2.22
CA ALA A 508 2.65 9.84 0.78
C ALA A 508 2.19 8.45 0.35
N ARG A 509 1.89 8.29 -0.94
CA ARG A 509 1.75 6.97 -1.54
C ARG A 509 3.11 6.27 -1.52
N VAL A 510 3.15 5.11 -0.89
CA VAL A 510 4.36 4.29 -0.79
C VAL A 510 4.33 3.24 -1.89
N VAL A 511 5.43 3.09 -2.59
CA VAL A 511 5.64 2.04 -3.58
C VAL A 511 6.82 1.20 -3.15
N ALA A 512 6.69 -0.11 -3.29
CA ALA A 512 7.83 -1.00 -3.14
C ALA A 512 8.84 -0.75 -4.27
N VAL A 513 10.07 -1.24 -4.07
CA VAL A 513 11.06 -1.35 -5.15
C VAL A 513 10.44 -2.10 -6.33
N ASN A 514 10.10 -1.34 -7.36
CA ASN A 514 9.48 -1.70 -8.65
C ASN A 514 9.24 -3.22 -8.90
N PRO A 515 7.99 -3.70 -8.79
CA PRO A 515 7.61 -5.06 -9.21
C PRO A 515 7.64 -5.26 -10.74
N GLY A 516 7.59 -4.18 -11.52
CA GLY A 516 7.45 -4.22 -12.99
C GLY A 516 8.76 -4.44 -13.76
N SER A 517 9.89 -4.54 -13.07
CA SER A 517 11.17 -4.92 -13.65
C SER A 517 11.74 -5.94 -12.69
N VAL A 518 11.71 -7.22 -13.06
CA VAL A 518 12.14 -8.35 -12.24
C VAL A 518 13.57 -8.09 -11.79
N ALA A 519 13.71 -7.47 -10.62
CA ALA A 519 14.97 -7.09 -10.06
C ALA A 519 15.42 -8.28 -9.21
N TYR A 520 16.19 -9.19 -9.80
CA TYR A 520 16.82 -10.30 -9.10
C TYR A 520 17.77 -9.72 -8.06
N PHE A 521 17.36 -9.85 -6.80
CA PHE A 521 18.21 -9.64 -5.65
C PHE A 521 19.30 -10.72 -5.66
N ASP A 522 20.56 -10.33 -5.44
CA ASP A 522 21.70 -11.27 -5.44
C ASP A 522 21.68 -12.27 -4.27
N GLY A 523 20.62 -12.27 -3.46
CA GLY A 523 20.42 -13.16 -2.32
C GLY A 523 21.24 -12.78 -1.09
N LEU A 524 21.96 -11.65 -1.11
CA LEU A 524 22.92 -11.30 -0.06
C LEU A 524 22.64 -9.91 0.48
N PHE A 525 22.25 -9.82 1.76
CA PHE A 525 22.15 -8.51 2.40
C PHE A 525 23.53 -8.02 2.82
N ARG A 526 23.77 -6.72 2.69
CA ARG A 526 25.00 -6.04 3.13
C ARG A 526 24.91 -5.49 4.56
N VAL A 527 23.81 -5.84 5.24
CA VAL A 527 23.54 -5.53 6.64
C VAL A 527 23.13 -6.80 7.38
N ARG A 528 23.50 -6.89 8.65
CA ARG A 528 23.05 -7.93 9.59
C ARG A 528 22.20 -7.28 10.66
N LEU A 529 20.98 -7.77 10.87
CA LEU A 529 20.13 -7.31 11.96
C LEU A 529 20.70 -7.82 13.30
N LEU A 530 20.86 -6.92 14.27
CA LEU A 530 21.36 -7.22 15.62
C LEU A 530 20.23 -7.19 16.66
N ALA A 531 19.34 -6.20 16.59
CA ALA A 531 18.24 -6.04 17.55
C ALA A 531 17.07 -5.26 16.93
N ILE A 532 15.88 -5.46 17.50
CA ILE A 532 14.65 -4.75 17.16
C ILE A 532 13.90 -4.47 18.45
N SER A 533 13.36 -3.27 18.61
CA SER A 533 12.38 -2.93 19.66
C SER A 533 11.24 -2.11 19.08
N LEU A 534 10.04 -2.34 19.58
CA LEU A 534 8.84 -1.55 19.30
C LEU A 534 8.07 -1.38 20.60
N ASP A 535 7.64 -0.14 20.84
CA ASP A 535 6.80 0.22 21.97
C ASP A 535 5.38 0.41 21.44
N TYR A 536 4.43 -0.37 21.94
CA TYR A 536 3.04 -0.36 21.49
C TYR A 536 2.20 0.50 22.42
N LEU A 537 1.21 1.22 21.86
CA LEU A 537 0.28 2.00 22.67
C LEU A 537 -0.67 1.09 23.47
N THR A 538 -1.03 -0.05 22.89
CA THR A 538 -1.93 -1.05 23.48
C THR A 538 -1.33 -2.45 23.33
N GLU A 539 -2.00 -3.47 23.85
CA GLU A 539 -1.61 -4.87 23.65
C GLU A 539 -1.73 -5.35 22.20
N ASP A 540 -2.41 -4.59 21.32
CA ASP A 540 -2.52 -4.93 19.90
C ASP A 540 -1.21 -4.64 19.15
N VAL A 541 -0.43 -5.70 18.93
CA VAL A 541 0.85 -5.65 18.20
C VAL A 541 0.72 -5.19 16.73
N PHE A 542 -0.49 -5.11 16.19
CA PHE A 542 -0.76 -4.58 14.84
C PHE A 542 -1.23 -3.12 14.85
N GLY A 543 -1.45 -2.55 16.04
CA GLY A 543 -2.00 -1.22 16.26
C GLY A 543 -0.95 -0.11 16.28
N GLN A 544 -1.25 0.95 17.03
CA GLN A 544 -0.37 2.11 17.16
C GLN A 544 0.90 1.78 17.95
N VAL A 545 1.99 2.44 17.58
CA VAL A 545 3.27 2.37 18.27
C VAL A 545 3.62 3.75 18.80
N THR A 546 4.31 3.80 19.94
CA THR A 546 4.81 5.02 20.59
C THR A 546 6.31 5.21 20.41
N GLY A 547 7.03 4.16 20.00
CA GLY A 547 8.47 4.16 19.87
C GLY A 547 9.02 2.93 19.16
N GLY A 548 10.31 2.96 18.83
CA GLY A 548 11.03 1.77 18.41
C GLY A 548 12.25 2.00 17.52
N PHE A 549 13.08 0.97 17.43
CA PHE A 549 14.34 1.00 16.69
C PHE A 549 14.66 -0.30 15.97
N LEU A 550 15.49 -0.17 14.92
CA LEU A 550 16.20 -1.29 14.30
C LEU A 550 17.70 -1.09 14.53
N LYS A 551 18.40 -2.11 15.03
CA LYS A 551 19.86 -2.11 15.17
C LYS A 551 20.47 -3.02 14.11
N PHE A 552 21.26 -2.45 13.21
CA PHE A 552 21.99 -3.18 12.17
C PHE A 552 23.50 -3.13 12.40
N ARG A 553 24.21 -4.17 11.98
CA ARG A 553 25.64 -4.14 11.68
C ARG A 553 25.80 -3.97 10.18
N GLY A 554 26.53 -2.96 9.73
CA GLY A 554 26.70 -2.68 8.31
C GLY A 554 27.76 -1.62 8.04
N TRP A 555 27.98 -1.38 6.75
CA TRP A 555 28.98 -0.42 6.29
C TRP A 555 28.30 0.90 5.96
N LEU A 556 28.68 1.95 6.68
CA LEU A 556 28.08 3.27 6.55
C LEU A 556 29.04 4.21 5.81
N LYS A 557 28.52 4.96 4.83
CA LYS A 557 29.33 5.91 4.04
C LYS A 557 28.81 7.33 4.16
N CYS A 558 29.62 8.24 4.68
CA CYS A 558 29.25 9.66 4.81
C CYS A 558 29.17 10.37 3.45
N LEU A 559 28.16 11.22 3.27
CA LEU A 559 27.94 11.97 2.02
C LEU A 559 28.87 13.17 1.82
N GLN A 560 29.70 13.53 2.80
CA GLN A 560 30.69 14.62 2.70
C GLN A 560 31.66 14.48 1.50
N PHE A 561 31.84 13.26 0.97
CA PHE A 561 32.69 12.97 -0.18
C PHE A 561 31.96 13.02 -1.53
N PHE A 562 30.68 13.35 -1.53
CA PHE A 562 29.81 13.36 -2.69
C PHE A 562 29.24 14.77 -2.91
N ASP A 563 29.06 15.13 -4.18
CA ASP A 563 28.32 16.34 -4.55
C ASP A 563 26.88 15.94 -4.95
N ILE A 564 25.89 16.74 -4.58
CA ILE A 564 24.48 16.47 -4.87
C ILE A 564 23.97 17.48 -5.88
N GLY A 565 23.78 17.03 -7.11
CA GLY A 565 23.05 17.79 -8.13
C GLY A 565 21.56 17.57 -7.96
N ARG A 566 20.80 18.60 -7.56
CA ARG A 566 19.32 18.48 -7.48
C ARG A 566 18.76 18.49 -8.91
N LEU A 567 18.23 17.34 -9.37
CA LEU A 567 17.49 17.25 -10.64
C LEU A 567 16.09 17.86 -10.45
N ASP A 568 15.45 17.47 -9.35
CA ASP A 568 14.20 18.02 -8.84
C ASP A 568 14.15 17.78 -7.31
N PRO A 569 13.13 18.26 -6.56
CA PRO A 569 13.07 18.08 -5.11
C PRO A 569 13.05 16.62 -4.64
N TRP A 570 12.65 15.68 -5.48
CA TRP A 570 12.29 14.29 -5.15
C TRP A 570 13.21 13.24 -5.78
N CYS A 571 14.11 13.68 -6.65
CA CYS A 571 15.18 12.87 -7.22
C CYS A 571 16.46 13.69 -7.27
N TRP A 572 17.51 13.23 -6.59
CA TRP A 572 18.80 13.90 -6.62
C TRP A 572 19.84 13.06 -7.33
N ASN A 573 20.68 13.70 -8.15
CA ASN A 573 21.89 13.07 -8.66
C ASN A 573 22.91 12.97 -7.53
N LEU A 574 23.34 11.74 -7.28
CA LEU A 574 24.50 11.47 -6.44
C LEU A 574 25.76 11.54 -7.31
N ASN A 575 26.68 12.45 -7.05
CA ASN A 575 27.94 12.61 -7.78
C ASN A 575 29.15 12.39 -6.86
N ILE A 576 30.28 11.94 -7.41
CA ILE A 576 31.57 11.99 -6.70
C ILE A 576 32.39 13.13 -7.30
N GLN A 577 33.27 13.76 -6.50
CA GLN A 577 34.11 14.90 -6.89
C GLN A 577 34.76 14.80 -8.28
N TRP A 578 35.09 13.59 -8.75
CA TRP A 578 35.76 13.33 -10.04
C TRP A 578 34.86 12.71 -11.13
N SER A 579 33.60 12.37 -10.84
CA SER A 579 32.70 11.70 -11.77
C SER A 579 31.26 12.20 -11.62
N LYS A 580 30.69 12.69 -12.73
CA LYS A 580 29.27 13.01 -12.81
C LYS A 580 28.46 11.70 -12.83
N GLU A 581 27.39 11.65 -12.05
CA GLU A 581 26.29 10.69 -12.14
C GLU A 581 26.51 9.28 -11.51
N LEU A 582 26.94 9.20 -10.25
CA LEU A 582 27.05 7.92 -9.51
C LEU A 582 25.73 7.16 -9.42
N GLY A 583 24.63 7.87 -9.22
CA GLY A 583 23.35 7.26 -8.88
C GLY A 583 22.26 8.29 -8.63
N PHE A 584 21.17 7.83 -8.02
CA PHE A 584 20.01 8.64 -7.67
C PHE A 584 19.67 8.46 -6.20
N ILE A 585 19.28 9.56 -5.56
CA ILE A 585 18.70 9.59 -4.21
C ILE A 585 17.21 9.91 -4.34
N TYR A 586 16.40 9.21 -3.54
CA TYR A 586 14.97 9.39 -3.43
C TYR A 586 14.64 9.73 -1.97
N PRO A 587 14.49 11.02 -1.65
CA PRO A 587 14.11 11.44 -0.30
C PRO A 587 12.70 11.00 0.06
N ASP A 588 12.48 10.68 1.34
CA ASP A 588 11.15 10.33 1.86
C ASP A 588 10.26 11.59 2.05
N GLU A 589 10.88 12.78 2.18
CA GLU A 589 10.22 14.07 2.43
C GLU A 589 10.99 15.23 1.78
N ASP A 590 10.47 16.45 1.89
CA ASP A 590 11.18 17.65 1.43
C ASP A 590 12.43 17.90 2.27
N THR A 591 13.57 17.51 1.71
CA THR A 591 14.87 17.49 2.39
C THR A 591 15.74 18.69 2.00
N ARG A 592 15.14 19.76 1.46
CA ARG A 592 15.88 20.96 1.02
C ARG A 592 16.68 21.63 2.14
N ASN A 593 16.27 21.43 3.39
CA ASN A 593 16.88 21.98 4.60
C ASN A 593 17.92 21.04 5.27
N LEU A 594 18.10 19.81 4.78
CA LEU A 594 19.07 18.88 5.39
C LEU A 594 20.51 19.24 5.00
N SER A 595 21.39 19.32 6.01
CA SER A 595 22.83 19.46 5.80
C SER A 595 23.43 18.18 5.22
N LEU A 596 24.13 18.29 4.09
CA LEU A 596 24.82 17.16 3.46
C LEU A 596 25.87 16.52 4.36
N ALA A 597 26.43 17.28 5.31
CA ALA A 597 27.46 16.81 6.23
C ALA A 597 26.96 15.74 7.21
N ASN A 598 25.64 15.65 7.41
CA ASN A 598 25.00 14.74 8.36
C ASN A 598 24.30 13.56 7.68
N LEU A 599 24.48 13.38 6.37
CA LEU A 599 23.85 12.31 5.62
C LEU A 599 24.79 11.15 5.37
N TYR A 600 24.24 9.94 5.41
CA TYR A 600 24.96 8.69 5.28
C TYR A 600 24.23 7.72 4.36
N LEU A 601 24.99 6.93 3.62
CA LEU A 601 24.51 5.86 2.74
C LEU A 601 24.77 4.51 3.42
N LEU A 602 23.73 3.71 3.60
CA LEU A 602 23.80 2.34 4.09
C LEU A 602 23.39 1.37 2.98
N PRO A 603 24.33 0.70 2.30
CA PRO A 603 24.01 -0.31 1.28
C PRO A 603 23.22 -1.47 1.89
N ILE A 604 22.13 -1.86 1.24
CA ILE A 604 21.30 -2.99 1.67
C ILE A 604 21.55 -4.22 0.80
N GLY A 605 21.64 -4.06 -0.53
CA GLY A 605 21.76 -5.19 -1.45
C GLY A 605 22.11 -4.80 -2.87
N LYS A 606 22.43 -5.81 -3.70
CA LYS A 606 22.60 -5.66 -5.16
C LYS A 606 21.40 -6.25 -5.89
N PHE A 607 20.98 -5.55 -6.95
CA PHE A 607 19.77 -5.84 -7.71
C PHE A 607 20.09 -5.83 -9.21
N GLN A 608 19.70 -6.88 -9.93
CA GLN A 608 19.86 -7.00 -11.39
C GLN A 608 18.49 -7.05 -12.05
N TYR A 609 18.30 -6.42 -13.20
CA TYR A 609 16.99 -6.45 -13.87
C TYR A 609 16.94 -7.52 -14.94
N GLU A 610 15.79 -8.15 -15.11
CA GLU A 610 15.51 -8.92 -16.33
C GLU A 610 15.31 -7.97 -17.50
N LEU A 611 16.08 -8.20 -18.56
CA LEU A 611 15.88 -7.57 -19.85
C LEU A 611 14.66 -8.19 -20.54
N ASN A 612 14.07 -7.47 -21.49
CA ASN A 612 12.95 -7.97 -22.30
C ASN A 612 13.25 -9.32 -23.01
N SER A 613 14.51 -9.72 -23.12
CA SER A 613 14.97 -11.00 -23.66
C SER A 613 14.90 -12.17 -22.66
N GLY A 614 14.44 -11.96 -21.43
CA GLY A 614 14.49 -12.95 -20.34
C GLY A 614 15.88 -13.16 -19.73
N ALA A 615 16.86 -12.33 -20.10
CA ALA A 615 18.23 -12.42 -19.59
C ALA A 615 18.43 -11.40 -18.46
N LEU A 616 19.23 -11.76 -17.45
CA LEU A 616 19.65 -10.81 -16.42
C LEU A 616 20.59 -9.76 -17.00
N ASP A 617 20.38 -8.50 -16.63
CA ASP A 617 21.32 -7.43 -16.89
C ASP A 617 22.64 -7.74 -16.16
N ASN A 618 23.74 -7.75 -16.91
CA ASN A 618 25.10 -7.98 -16.41
C ASN A 618 25.62 -6.83 -15.52
N ASN A 619 24.78 -5.81 -15.31
CA ASN A 619 25.10 -4.56 -14.68
C ASN A 619 24.22 -4.39 -13.41
N PRO A 620 24.59 -5.01 -12.28
CA PRO A 620 23.84 -4.88 -11.03
C PRO A 620 23.82 -3.42 -10.55
N GLN A 621 22.81 -3.06 -9.77
CA GLN A 621 22.71 -1.78 -9.06
C GLN A 621 22.71 -2.03 -7.56
N VAL A 622 23.45 -1.22 -6.80
CA VAL A 622 23.36 -1.23 -5.33
C VAL A 622 22.21 -0.34 -4.92
N ARG A 623 21.35 -0.84 -4.04
CA ARG A 623 20.31 -0.04 -3.38
C ARG A 623 20.55 -0.06 -1.87
N GLY A 624 20.19 1.04 -1.23
CA GLY A 624 20.34 1.17 0.21
C GLY A 624 19.61 2.36 0.79
N LEU A 625 19.75 2.55 2.11
CA LEU A 625 19.08 3.62 2.84
C LEU A 625 19.90 4.90 2.79
N LEU A 626 19.20 6.02 2.72
CA LEU A 626 19.72 7.34 3.05
C LEU A 626 19.35 7.64 4.51
N LEU A 627 20.37 7.88 5.32
CA LEU A 627 20.24 8.10 6.76
C LEU A 627 20.74 9.51 7.12
N ALA A 628 20.07 10.17 8.07
CA ALA A 628 20.53 11.39 8.71
C ALA A 628 20.98 11.06 10.14
N ALA A 629 22.16 11.52 10.56
CA ALA A 629 22.58 11.39 11.96
C ALA A 629 21.66 12.21 12.87
N THR A 630 21.37 11.68 14.06
CA THR A 630 20.71 12.39 15.16
C THR A 630 21.74 13.01 16.11
N ASP A 631 21.28 13.70 17.16
CA ASP A 631 22.17 14.22 18.19
C ASP A 631 22.84 13.11 19.03
N GLU A 632 22.20 11.94 19.09
CA GLU A 632 22.76 10.76 19.75
C GLU A 632 23.76 10.02 18.85
N LYS A 633 24.88 9.59 19.45
CA LYS A 633 25.96 8.87 18.76
C LYS A 633 25.47 7.52 18.24
N ASP A 634 25.87 7.18 17.01
CA ASP A 634 25.55 5.92 16.32
C ASP A 634 24.03 5.71 16.12
N GLN A 635 23.25 6.78 16.26
CA GLN A 635 21.83 6.82 15.98
C GLN A 635 21.52 7.64 14.73
N TYR A 636 20.58 7.13 13.96
CA TYR A 636 20.25 7.63 12.65
C TYR A 636 18.74 7.61 12.43
N ARG A 637 18.27 8.59 11.67
CA ARG A 637 16.91 8.65 11.14
C ARG A 637 16.93 8.31 9.67
N ARG A 638 16.01 7.46 9.20
CA ARG A 638 15.85 7.23 7.76
C ARG A 638 15.26 8.49 7.11
N VAL A 639 15.81 8.91 5.98
CA VAL A 639 15.33 10.09 5.21
C VAL A 639 15.19 9.83 3.71
N GLY A 640 15.35 8.58 3.28
CA GLY A 640 15.20 8.19 1.88
C GLY A 640 15.88 6.88 1.54
N ILE A 641 16.02 6.63 0.24
CA ILE A 641 16.87 5.57 -0.30
C ILE A 641 17.84 6.13 -1.35
N PHE A 642 18.83 5.33 -1.72
CA PHE A 642 19.66 5.58 -2.89
C PHE A 642 19.71 4.35 -3.80
N ARG A 643 19.99 4.58 -5.07
CA ARG A 643 20.38 3.56 -6.05
C ARG A 643 21.60 4.00 -6.84
N THR A 644 22.53 3.09 -7.12
CA THR A 644 23.68 3.38 -7.97
C THR A 644 23.33 3.16 -9.44
N ARG A 645 23.99 3.89 -10.34
CA ARG A 645 24.10 3.44 -11.73
C ARG A 645 24.98 2.19 -11.76
N PRO A 646 24.76 1.26 -12.71
CA PRO A 646 25.41 -0.03 -12.61
C PRO A 646 26.93 -0.04 -12.65
N LYS A 647 27.51 0.88 -13.44
CA LYS A 647 28.96 1.04 -13.57
C LYS A 647 29.68 1.41 -12.28
N PHE A 648 28.97 1.74 -11.20
CA PHE A 648 29.54 2.23 -9.93
C PHE A 648 29.32 1.30 -8.74
N THR A 649 28.86 0.07 -8.95
CA THR A 649 28.64 -0.89 -7.86
C THR A 649 29.91 -1.24 -7.09
N TYR A 650 31.08 -1.14 -7.73
CA TYR A 650 32.38 -1.41 -7.10
C TYR A 650 32.69 -0.47 -5.91
N LEU A 651 32.09 0.73 -5.88
CA LEU A 651 32.27 1.70 -4.79
C LEU A 651 31.54 1.32 -3.50
N PHE A 652 30.74 0.26 -3.58
CA PHE A 652 29.99 -0.35 -2.49
C PHE A 652 30.21 -1.88 -2.47
N ASN A 653 31.38 -2.35 -2.96
CA ASN A 653 31.81 -3.72 -2.78
C ASN A 653 32.19 -3.94 -1.31
N VAL A 654 31.15 -4.24 -0.54
CA VAL A 654 31.20 -4.53 0.89
C VAL A 654 31.25 -6.05 1.08
N PRO A 655 31.98 -6.58 2.10
CA PRO A 655 31.96 -8.00 2.46
C PRO A 655 30.53 -8.53 2.60
N LEU A 656 30.32 -9.74 2.10
CA LEU A 656 29.02 -10.38 1.99
C LEU A 656 28.64 -11.00 3.34
N TYR A 657 27.40 -10.82 3.81
CA TYR A 657 26.82 -11.66 4.86
C TYR A 657 25.92 -12.71 4.20
N PRO A 658 26.30 -14.02 4.20
CA PRO A 658 25.45 -15.06 3.66
C PRO A 658 24.19 -15.23 4.51
N LEU A 659 23.04 -15.45 3.85
CA LEU A 659 21.88 -16.05 4.50
C LEU A 659 22.23 -17.52 4.81
N SER A 660 22.46 -17.84 6.08
CA SER A 660 22.32 -19.19 6.66
C SER A 660 23.39 -20.29 6.48
N THR A 661 24.70 -20.02 6.41
CA THR A 661 25.71 -21.03 6.81
C THR A 661 26.95 -20.39 7.44
N GLU A 662 27.36 -20.85 8.62
CA GLU A 662 28.61 -20.43 9.29
C GLU A 662 29.80 -20.77 8.37
N ARG A 663 30.47 -19.73 7.86
CA ARG A 663 31.70 -19.84 7.09
C ARG A 663 32.73 -18.92 7.74
N TYR A 664 33.90 -19.45 8.08
CA TYR A 664 34.99 -18.68 8.70
C TYR A 664 35.76 -17.89 7.63
N TYR A 665 36.09 -16.64 7.91
CA TYR A 665 36.80 -15.72 7.00
C TYR A 665 38.09 -15.24 7.65
N CYS A 666 39.14 -15.05 6.86
CA CYS A 666 40.35 -14.41 7.36
C CYS A 666 40.10 -12.92 7.64
N SER A 667 40.19 -12.50 8.90
CA SER A 667 39.95 -11.12 9.35
C SER A 667 40.92 -10.09 8.75
N ASN A 668 42.01 -10.52 8.10
CA ASN A 668 42.97 -9.63 7.44
C ASN A 668 42.83 -9.58 5.91
N CYS A 669 42.82 -10.72 5.22
CA CYS A 669 42.76 -10.74 3.75
C CYS A 669 41.36 -10.98 3.18
N THR A 670 40.36 -11.21 4.04
CA THR A 670 38.94 -11.45 3.71
C THR A 670 38.66 -12.65 2.81
N ASP A 671 39.70 -13.41 2.42
CA ASP A 671 39.56 -14.70 1.77
C ASP A 671 38.77 -15.65 2.67
N THR A 672 37.89 -16.41 2.02
CA THR A 672 37.13 -17.43 2.71
C THR A 672 38.06 -18.57 3.09
N ILE A 673 38.00 -19.02 4.34
CA ILE A 673 38.80 -20.15 4.81
C ILE A 673 38.12 -21.43 4.31
N PHE A 674 38.33 -21.78 3.04
CA PHE A 674 37.95 -23.08 2.47
C PHE A 674 39.18 -23.76 1.84
N ASN A 675 39.30 -25.07 2.10
CA ASN A 675 40.33 -26.00 1.58
C ASN A 675 41.74 -25.95 2.21
N SER A 676 41.83 -25.70 3.51
CA SER A 676 42.89 -26.32 4.31
C SER A 676 42.35 -26.54 5.70
N ASP A 677 42.50 -27.74 6.24
CA ASP A 677 41.98 -28.20 7.52
C ASP A 677 42.54 -27.43 8.74
N GLU A 678 43.04 -26.20 8.59
CA GLU A 678 43.81 -25.44 9.57
C GLU A 678 43.58 -23.91 9.44
N HIS A 679 43.22 -23.23 10.54
CA HIS A 679 43.21 -21.75 10.68
C HIS A 679 43.61 -21.34 12.11
N TYR A 680 43.83 -20.05 12.37
CA TYR A 680 44.15 -19.56 13.72
C TYR A 680 43.10 -18.60 14.23
N HIS A 681 42.63 -18.83 15.44
CA HIS A 681 41.54 -18.13 16.10
C HIS A 681 42.03 -17.47 17.40
N CYS A 682 41.60 -16.23 17.69
CA CYS A 682 41.86 -15.61 18.99
C CYS A 682 40.74 -15.95 19.99
N SER A 683 41.07 -16.71 21.04
CA SER A 683 40.11 -17.14 22.10
C SER A 683 39.81 -16.07 23.16
N ILE A 684 40.43 -14.89 23.07
CA ILE A 684 40.35 -13.83 24.10
C ILE A 684 39.62 -12.59 23.57
N CYS A 685 39.58 -12.34 22.26
CA CYS A 685 38.79 -11.25 21.72
C CYS A 685 37.32 -11.43 22.11
N ASP A 686 36.70 -10.40 22.69
CA ASP A 686 35.37 -10.45 23.35
C ASP A 686 34.22 -11.00 22.47
N ASP A 687 34.42 -11.09 21.15
CA ASP A 687 33.42 -11.59 20.18
C ASP A 687 33.83 -12.89 19.45
N GLY A 688 35.01 -13.47 19.69
CA GLY A 688 35.46 -14.70 19.02
C GLY A 688 35.72 -14.62 17.49
N ASP A 689 35.43 -13.52 16.80
CA ASP A 689 35.47 -13.47 15.33
C ASP A 689 36.82 -13.03 14.73
N PHE A 690 37.95 -13.25 15.45
CA PHE A 690 39.29 -12.92 14.92
C PHE A 690 40.02 -14.19 14.45
N ASP A 691 39.79 -14.54 13.19
CA ASP A 691 40.38 -15.70 12.52
C ASP A 691 41.39 -15.28 11.45
N LEU A 692 42.54 -15.94 11.38
CA LEU A 692 43.56 -15.71 10.36
C LEU A 692 43.83 -17.00 9.58
N CYS A 693 43.94 -16.89 8.26
CA CYS A 693 44.45 -17.98 7.44
C CYS A 693 45.96 -18.16 7.67
N GLN A 694 46.48 -19.38 7.45
CA GLN A 694 47.91 -19.71 7.61
C GLN A 694 48.82 -18.74 6.86
N VAL A 695 48.42 -18.29 5.65
CA VAL A 695 49.21 -17.34 4.85
C VAL A 695 49.38 -15.99 5.55
N CYS A 696 48.36 -15.50 6.26
CA CYS A 696 48.46 -14.24 7.01
C CYS A 696 49.33 -14.41 8.26
N VAL A 697 49.20 -15.54 8.94
CA VAL A 697 50.07 -15.91 10.07
C VAL A 697 51.53 -15.99 9.66
N ASP A 698 51.83 -16.65 8.54
CA ASP A 698 53.21 -16.78 8.02
C ASP A 698 53.82 -15.43 7.64
N ARG A 699 52.98 -14.45 7.27
CA ARG A 699 53.36 -13.05 7.01
C ARG A 699 53.56 -12.23 8.30
N GLY A 700 53.40 -12.84 9.47
CA GLY A 700 53.58 -12.19 10.77
C GLY A 700 52.35 -11.40 11.25
N ILE A 701 51.19 -11.57 10.60
CA ILE A 701 49.94 -10.97 11.07
C ILE A 701 49.47 -11.71 12.32
N HIS A 702 49.08 -10.95 13.33
CA HIS A 702 48.61 -11.44 14.63
C HIS A 702 47.41 -10.61 15.08
N CYS A 703 46.85 -10.96 16.23
CA CYS A 703 45.77 -10.19 16.86
C CYS A 703 46.19 -8.73 17.06
N HIS A 704 45.21 -7.82 17.02
CA HIS A 704 45.43 -6.39 17.23
C HIS A 704 45.93 -6.07 18.64
N ASP A 705 45.63 -6.95 19.60
CA ASP A 705 46.19 -6.89 20.95
C ASP A 705 47.47 -7.74 21.02
N ASN A 706 48.56 -7.12 21.48
CA ASN A 706 49.87 -7.74 21.56
C ASN A 706 49.98 -8.79 22.68
N GLU A 707 49.01 -8.88 23.58
CA GLU A 707 48.95 -9.90 24.64
C GLU A 707 48.10 -11.12 24.23
N HIS A 708 47.34 -11.03 23.14
CA HIS A 708 46.47 -12.12 22.67
C HIS A 708 47.25 -13.15 21.85
N LEU A 709 47.10 -14.42 22.22
CA LEU A 709 47.65 -15.55 21.48
C LEU A 709 46.61 -16.09 20.50
N MET A 710 47.03 -16.34 19.26
CA MET A 710 46.19 -17.04 18.29
C MET A 710 46.33 -18.55 18.47
N VAL A 711 45.20 -19.25 18.52
CA VAL A 711 45.03 -20.68 18.69
C VAL A 711 44.82 -21.35 17.34
N LYS A 712 45.62 -22.35 16.99
CA LYS A 712 45.34 -23.11 15.76
C LYS A 712 44.13 -24.02 15.96
N ARG A 713 43.18 -23.97 15.01
CA ARG A 713 41.98 -24.80 14.92
C ARG A 713 42.01 -25.65 13.66
N LEU A 714 41.58 -26.89 13.80
CA LEU A 714 41.33 -27.81 12.69
C LEU A 714 39.83 -27.96 12.49
N VAL A 715 39.35 -28.14 11.26
CA VAL A 715 37.91 -28.37 11.01
C VAL A 715 37.71 -29.82 10.60
N GLU A 716 37.05 -30.61 11.43
CA GLU A 716 36.76 -32.03 11.17
C GLU A 716 35.24 -32.24 11.16
N ASN A 717 34.69 -32.74 10.04
CA ASN A 717 33.24 -32.91 9.83
C ASN A 717 32.37 -31.64 10.02
N GLY A 718 32.94 -30.46 9.79
CA GLY A 718 32.23 -29.18 9.90
C GLY A 718 32.29 -28.53 11.28
N GLU A 719 32.89 -29.19 12.27
CA GLU A 719 33.08 -28.65 13.63
C GLU A 719 34.55 -28.25 13.85
N PRO A 720 34.83 -27.09 14.47
CA PRO A 720 36.19 -26.67 14.78
C PRO A 720 36.73 -27.38 16.04
N ILE A 721 37.90 -28.00 15.92
CA ILE A 721 38.66 -28.62 17.01
C ILE A 721 39.89 -27.75 17.31
N GLU A 722 39.98 -27.25 18.55
CA GLU A 722 41.17 -26.51 18.99
C GLU A 722 42.37 -27.42 19.21
N THR A 723 43.52 -27.02 18.67
CA THR A 723 44.80 -27.71 18.94
C THR A 723 45.53 -27.06 20.10
N ALA A 724 46.63 -27.66 20.56
CA ALA A 724 47.52 -27.08 21.57
C ALA A 724 48.46 -25.99 21.01
N GLU A 725 48.50 -25.78 19.69
CA GLU A 725 49.40 -24.82 19.07
C GLU A 725 48.91 -23.37 19.30
N ARG A 726 49.85 -22.51 19.70
CA ARG A 726 49.61 -21.09 20.02
C ARG A 726 50.71 -20.25 19.38
N ILE A 727 50.34 -19.16 18.72
CA ILE A 727 51.27 -18.18 18.15
C ILE A 727 51.00 -16.80 18.76
N GLY A 728 52.05 -16.04 19.05
CA GLY A 728 51.98 -14.68 19.57
C GLY A 728 52.85 -13.72 18.75
N PRO A 729 52.72 -12.40 18.96
CA PRO A 729 53.52 -11.41 18.25
C PRO A 729 55.02 -11.69 18.41
N LYS A 730 55.74 -11.78 17.28
CA LYS A 730 57.21 -11.81 17.30
C LYS A 730 57.71 -10.43 17.73
N SER A 731 58.34 -10.35 18.90
CA SER A 731 58.98 -9.11 19.38
C SER A 731 60.03 -8.66 18.35
N SER A 732 59.72 -7.63 17.57
CA SER A 732 60.70 -6.87 16.80
C SER A 732 60.33 -5.39 16.79
N ARG A 733 61.26 -4.58 17.33
CA ARG A 733 61.22 -3.12 17.44
C ARG A 733 60.80 -2.45 16.12
N LEU A 734 59.80 -1.58 16.18
CA LEU A 734 59.38 -0.68 15.10
C LEU A 734 60.46 0.38 14.81
N PRO A 735 60.82 0.62 13.54
CA PRO A 735 61.38 1.90 13.11
C PRO A 735 60.25 2.89 12.85
N SER A 736 60.40 4.09 13.42
CA SER A 736 59.56 5.26 13.26
C SER A 736 59.49 5.76 11.81
N GLY A 737 58.28 6.09 11.36
CA GLY A 737 58.03 7.00 10.24
C GLY A 737 57.19 6.41 9.13
N LEU A 738 55.86 6.47 9.27
CA LEU A 738 54.90 6.68 8.19
C LEU A 738 53.53 6.95 8.83
N GLU A 739 53.15 8.22 8.95
CA GLU A 739 51.77 8.62 9.24
C GLU A 739 50.92 8.28 8.01
N ALA A 740 50.09 7.24 8.13
CA ALA A 740 49.05 6.93 7.16
C ALA A 740 47.75 7.58 7.63
N VAL A 741 47.18 8.41 6.75
CA VAL A 741 45.83 8.96 6.84
C VAL A 741 44.85 7.78 6.87
N THR A 742 44.25 7.50 8.02
CA THR A 742 43.21 6.49 8.18
C THR A 742 41.89 7.02 7.64
N GLU A 743 41.48 6.51 6.47
CA GLU A 743 40.09 6.56 6.00
C GLU A 743 39.21 5.81 6.99
N THR A 744 38.22 6.48 7.60
CA THR A 744 37.28 5.85 8.52
C THR A 744 36.25 5.03 7.75
N LEU A 745 36.63 3.83 7.31
CA LEU A 745 35.71 2.74 6.96
C LEU A 745 35.35 1.99 8.25
N ALA A 746 34.36 2.49 8.99
CA ALA A 746 33.96 1.86 10.25
C ALA A 746 32.81 0.85 10.04
N ASN A 747 33.03 -0.41 10.47
CA ASN A 747 31.96 -1.36 10.78
C ASN A 747 31.25 -0.85 12.04
N LEU A 748 30.09 -0.19 11.88
CA LEU A 748 29.36 0.42 12.99
C LEU A 748 28.10 -0.38 13.32
N GLU A 749 27.71 -0.35 14.58
CA GLU A 749 26.35 -0.66 15.01
C GLU A 749 25.47 0.56 14.71
N ILE A 750 24.50 0.39 13.83
CA ILE A 750 23.65 1.45 13.32
C ILE A 750 22.29 1.29 13.98
N LEU A 751 21.93 2.22 14.86
CA LEU A 751 20.58 2.31 15.40
C LEU A 751 19.75 3.22 14.50
N VAL A 752 18.69 2.69 13.89
CA VAL A 752 17.70 3.51 13.19
C VAL A 752 16.54 3.78 14.15
N ALA A 753 16.51 4.97 14.74
CA ALA A 753 15.64 5.32 15.86
C ALA A 753 14.43 6.19 15.47
N SER A 754 13.50 6.32 16.42
CA SER A 754 12.42 7.30 16.43
C SER A 754 12.94 8.65 16.91
N SER A 755 13.05 9.65 16.03
CA SER A 755 13.10 11.03 16.50
C SER A 755 12.06 11.84 15.75
N ALA A 756 10.98 12.20 16.45
CA ALA A 756 10.39 13.53 16.29
C ALA A 756 11.42 14.53 16.82
N ASP A 757 11.54 15.70 16.19
CA ASP A 757 12.52 16.71 16.57
C ASP A 757 12.45 17.00 18.07
N GLY A 758 13.57 16.78 18.77
CA GLY A 758 13.72 17.20 20.15
C GLY A 758 13.77 18.72 20.22
N GLN A 759 12.71 19.34 20.73
CA GLN A 759 12.87 20.66 21.34
C GLN A 759 13.48 20.45 22.72
N GLY A 760 14.79 20.65 22.80
CA GLY A 760 15.52 20.76 24.06
C GLY A 760 14.94 21.90 24.88
N GLY A 761 14.62 21.61 26.14
CA GLY A 761 14.34 22.62 27.14
C GLY A 761 15.62 23.39 27.49
N GLU A 762 15.61 24.71 27.31
CA GLU A 762 16.49 25.63 28.01
C GLU A 762 15.75 26.93 28.38
N SER A 763 15.64 27.13 29.70
CA SER A 763 15.55 28.39 30.46
C SER A 763 14.86 29.61 29.84
N ILE A 764 13.70 29.95 30.41
CA ILE A 764 13.04 31.26 30.29
C ILE A 764 13.95 32.34 30.91
N GLY A 765 14.64 33.09 30.05
CA GLY A 765 15.17 34.41 30.34
C GLY A 765 14.10 35.47 30.08
N THR A 766 13.79 36.24 31.12
CA THR A 766 12.81 37.34 31.14
C THR A 766 13.07 38.37 30.03
N GLY A 767 12.06 38.66 29.22
CA GLY A 767 12.07 39.77 28.26
C GLY A 767 10.70 39.97 27.61
N ASP A 768 9.98 40.98 28.08
CA ASP A 768 8.60 41.36 27.72
C ASP A 768 8.31 41.42 26.21
N LYS A 769 7.14 40.90 25.81
CA LYS A 769 6.12 41.62 25.02
C LYS A 769 4.80 40.86 24.90
N GLU A 770 3.74 41.61 25.17
CA GLU A 770 2.33 41.29 25.29
C GLU A 770 1.68 40.78 23.98
N GLY A 771 0.73 39.83 24.09
CA GLY A 771 -0.27 39.55 23.06
C GLY A 771 -0.82 38.12 23.04
N GLU A 772 -2.06 37.97 23.51
CA GLU A 772 -3.03 36.87 23.27
C GLU A 772 -2.84 35.56 24.09
N GLN A 773 -3.64 35.46 25.15
CA GLN A 773 -3.73 34.32 26.07
C GLN A 773 -5.21 34.05 26.36
N GLN A 774 -5.80 33.05 25.71
CA GLN A 774 -7.07 32.38 26.02
C GLN A 774 -7.15 31.16 25.09
N ASP A 775 -6.92 29.96 25.63
CA ASP A 775 -7.24 28.60 25.10
C ASP A 775 -6.29 27.48 25.60
N SER A 776 -5.45 27.72 26.62
CA SER A 776 -4.52 26.70 27.14
C SER A 776 -4.78 26.25 28.59
N ASN A 777 -5.92 26.61 29.18
CA ASN A 777 -6.25 26.24 30.57
C ASN A 777 -7.34 25.14 30.69
N GLU A 778 -8.10 24.83 29.63
CA GLU A 778 -9.11 23.75 29.68
C GLU A 778 -8.47 22.35 29.53
N GLU A 779 -7.41 22.19 28.73
CA GLU A 779 -6.76 20.87 28.52
C GLU A 779 -5.93 20.39 29.73
N ALA A 780 -5.54 21.28 30.65
CA ALA A 780 -4.81 20.91 31.86
C ALA A 780 -5.76 20.55 33.02
N GLU A 781 -6.93 21.18 33.11
CA GLU A 781 -7.97 20.83 34.09
C GLU A 781 -8.64 19.48 33.74
N GLU A 782 -8.80 19.14 32.46
CA GLU A 782 -9.33 17.82 32.03
C GLU A 782 -8.39 16.64 32.32
N ALA A 783 -7.06 16.86 32.37
CA ALA A 783 -6.09 15.83 32.70
C ALA A 783 -6.01 15.55 34.21
N GLU A 784 -6.18 16.57 35.05
CA GLU A 784 -6.25 16.43 36.51
C GLU A 784 -7.58 15.79 36.97
N GLU A 785 -8.71 16.12 36.33
CA GLU A 785 -10.01 15.46 36.62
C GLU A 785 -10.04 13.98 36.20
N ALA A 786 -9.25 13.58 35.20
CA ALA A 786 -9.14 12.18 34.77
C ALA A 786 -8.32 11.31 35.76
N GLU A 787 -7.25 11.86 36.35
CA GLU A 787 -6.48 11.16 37.41
C GLU A 787 -7.27 11.04 38.72
N GLU A 788 -8.08 12.05 39.09
CA GLU A 788 -8.95 11.98 40.26
C GLU A 788 -10.11 10.97 40.09
N ALA A 789 -10.63 10.81 38.86
CA ALA A 789 -11.67 9.83 38.55
C ALA A 789 -11.18 8.37 38.57
N GLU A 790 -9.92 8.10 38.18
CA GLU A 790 -9.32 6.76 38.26
C GLU A 790 -9.08 6.29 39.71
N GLN A 791 -8.67 7.21 40.60
CA GLN A 791 -8.53 6.88 42.03
C GLN A 791 -9.88 6.59 42.69
N GLN A 792 -10.93 7.32 42.33
CA GLN A 792 -12.27 7.11 42.88
C GLN A 792 -12.92 5.79 42.40
N TYR A 793 -12.50 5.25 41.25
CA TYR A 793 -12.98 3.95 40.74
C TYR A 793 -12.20 2.77 41.33
N SER A 794 -10.90 2.94 41.60
CA SER A 794 -10.08 1.94 42.30
C SER A 794 -10.55 1.69 43.73
N ASP A 795 -10.94 2.74 44.45
CA ASP A 795 -11.43 2.62 45.82
C ASP A 795 -12.82 1.92 45.87
N ASN A 796 -13.71 2.21 44.92
CA ASN A 796 -15.04 1.56 44.82
C ASN A 796 -14.98 0.10 44.32
N ALA A 797 -13.94 -0.27 43.56
CA ALA A 797 -13.72 -1.66 43.14
C ALA A 797 -13.25 -2.53 44.33
N SER A 798 -12.44 -1.98 45.22
CA SER A 798 -11.97 -2.68 46.43
C SER A 798 -13.08 -2.91 47.46
N GLU A 799 -14.06 -2.00 47.59
CA GLU A 799 -15.22 -2.19 48.48
C GLU A 799 -16.25 -3.22 47.97
N ASN A 800 -16.30 -3.47 46.66
CA ASN A 800 -17.20 -4.50 46.08
C ASN A 800 -16.61 -5.92 46.16
N GLU A 801 -15.28 -6.09 46.13
CA GLU A 801 -14.65 -7.39 46.33
C GLU A 801 -14.74 -7.89 47.78
N GLU A 802 -14.79 -6.98 48.78
CA GLU A 802 -15.04 -7.35 50.18
C GLU A 802 -16.51 -7.77 50.44
N GLN A 803 -17.48 -7.25 49.68
CA GLN A 803 -18.90 -7.64 49.82
C GLN A 803 -19.24 -8.97 49.13
N GLU A 804 -18.51 -9.37 48.08
CA GLU A 804 -18.72 -10.67 47.43
C GLU A 804 -18.07 -11.85 48.17
N GLN A 805 -17.06 -11.61 49.02
CA GLN A 805 -16.48 -12.67 49.88
C GLN A 805 -17.35 -13.00 51.09
N GLU A 806 -18.09 -12.05 51.67
CA GLU A 806 -18.98 -12.30 52.82
C GLU A 806 -20.27 -13.08 52.46
N HIS A 807 -20.62 -13.21 51.17
CA HIS A 807 -21.79 -13.98 50.72
C HIS A 807 -21.50 -15.43 50.30
N SER A 808 -20.24 -15.88 50.31
CA SER A 808 -19.86 -17.24 49.91
C SER A 808 -19.68 -18.24 51.08
N ASP A 809 -19.66 -17.79 52.33
CA ASP A 809 -19.51 -18.64 53.53
C ASP A 809 -20.86 -19.03 54.19
N GLY A 810 -21.95 -18.93 53.42
CA GLY A 810 -23.31 -19.05 53.92
C GLY A 810 -24.17 -20.14 53.27
N GLU A 811 -23.62 -21.17 52.62
CA GLU A 811 -24.38 -22.37 52.24
C GLU A 811 -23.45 -23.57 51.94
N SER A 812 -23.65 -24.64 52.73
CA SER A 812 -23.01 -25.99 52.78
C SER A 812 -21.76 -26.19 53.65
#